data_AF-A0AA38CFQ5-F1
#
_entry.id   AF-A0AA38CFQ5-F1
#
_cell.length_a   1.000
_cell.length_b   1.000
_cell.length_c   1.000
_cell.angle_alpha   90.00
_cell.angle_beta   90.00
_cell.angle_gamma   90.00
#
_symmetry.space_group_name_H-M   'P 1'
#
loop_
_entity.id
_entity.type
_entity.pdbx_description
1 polymer ?
#
loop_
_entity_poly.entity_id
_entity_poly.type
_entity_poly.pdbx_seq_one_letter_code
_entity_poly.pdbx_strand_id
1 'polypeptide(L)'
;CDSGPDYIGRIIELFETSNQQCWFSAQWFYCPKDTAIGNYEAKGHDKRRIFLSTMKDDNLLECINGKLKVIEVAVSTRFISKLESIPPCNYYYDMAYDYAYSTFKSILDVSADTKPTGNDSSSTMSTKNAPNQLSLEPISNINSEKGRSAIVDSELSLLDLYSGSGAMSTGLCMGTTLSGVTLVTRWAVDHSSYACETMKYNHPETEVRNEAAEDFLKLIKEWKKLCEKYPVSRDYRESATTEFGKYNIRKHMKREDSSKVDDKEYEVQKIMGIRCGDSHNLSNQSGIQFKASDGQGDVDVICGGPPCQGASGLNRFRNVAAPLDDSRNYQIVVFMDIVDFLRPRFVLMENVVDILKFAGGFLGRYALSRLVKMHYQAKLGMMVAGCYGIPTIPYAGKLPPYPLPTHDVVVKGSFPVSWEHNAVAYDETDKPQLREALVLADAISDLPPVKNTEDRDEMPYKSSFHTDFQYLMRLPKEGFNGGNASHAKRSSKKLYDHRPLIMNEDDFERTCKIPKRKGANFRDLEGVSVRPDNSVELDLENRVLLSSGKPLVPDYAVALQQGRSSRPFGRIWWDEIMGTVFTSPEPHSQITIHPEQDRVLTIRETARIQGFPDYYKFFGTVKSRYMQVGNAVAIPVAKALGYELGLAIQKKCATSHVVELPSNFHTNFIAPSKESNPNVLDI
;
A
#
# COMPACT_ATOMS: atom_id res chain seq x y z
N CYS A 1 26.36 5.72 36.63
CA CYS A 1 25.14 5.29 37.35
C CYS A 1 23.99 6.19 36.92
N ASP A 2 23.53 6.02 35.69
CA ASP A 2 22.45 6.84 35.14
C ASP A 2 21.10 6.31 35.61
N SER A 3 20.19 7.22 35.97
CA SER A 3 18.91 6.92 36.62
C SER A 3 17.82 6.46 35.63
N GLY A 4 18.17 5.52 34.77
CA GLY A 4 17.22 4.79 33.93
C GLY A 4 16.41 3.74 34.72
N PRO A 5 15.30 3.25 34.16
CA PRO A 5 14.60 2.08 34.70
C PRO A 5 15.39 0.79 34.39
N ASP A 6 15.30 -0.20 35.30
CA ASP A 6 15.94 -1.51 35.16
C ASP A 6 15.65 -2.19 33.80
N TYR A 7 16.69 -2.76 33.19
CA TYR A 7 16.56 -3.60 32.01
C TYR A 7 16.01 -4.99 32.37
N ILE A 8 15.17 -5.54 31.50
CA ILE A 8 14.59 -6.89 31.65
C ILE A 8 15.31 -7.82 30.68
N GLY A 9 16.01 -8.84 31.20
CA GLY A 9 16.78 -9.78 30.39
C GLY A 9 16.54 -11.24 30.76
N ARG A 10 16.70 -12.11 29.76
CA ARG A 10 16.89 -13.56 29.92
C ARG A 10 18.39 -13.85 29.93
N ILE A 11 18.91 -14.33 31.05
CA ILE A 11 20.25 -14.92 31.08
C ILE A 11 20.25 -16.12 30.12
N ILE A 12 21.15 -16.13 29.15
CA ILE A 12 21.35 -17.25 28.21
C ILE A 12 22.64 -18.02 28.50
N GLU A 13 23.64 -17.37 29.11
CA GLU A 13 24.94 -17.96 29.44
C GLU A 13 25.52 -17.31 30.71
N LEU A 14 26.33 -18.06 31.45
CA LEU A 14 27.11 -17.62 32.61
C LEU A 14 28.54 -18.11 32.41
N PHE A 15 29.52 -17.21 32.43
CA PHE A 15 30.91 -17.53 32.10
C PHE A 15 31.91 -16.74 32.95
N GLU A 16 33.15 -17.24 32.98
CA GLU A 16 34.29 -16.59 33.63
C GLU A 16 35.32 -16.21 32.58
N THR A 17 35.86 -14.99 32.61
CA THR A 17 36.89 -14.55 31.66
C THR A 17 38.28 -15.00 32.11
N SER A 18 39.28 -14.90 31.22
CA SER A 18 40.70 -15.12 31.53
C SER A 18 41.22 -14.31 32.73
N ASN A 19 40.51 -13.25 33.11
CA ASN A 19 40.90 -12.31 34.15
C ASN A 19 40.13 -12.57 35.47
N GLN A 20 39.54 -13.75 35.63
CA GLN A 20 38.76 -14.18 36.82
C GLN A 20 37.56 -13.29 37.15
N GLN A 21 36.95 -12.69 36.13
CA GLN A 21 35.69 -11.96 36.27
C GLN A 21 34.52 -12.85 35.87
N CYS A 22 33.46 -12.86 36.69
CA CYS A 22 32.20 -13.53 36.38
C CYS A 22 31.28 -12.62 35.54
N TRP A 23 30.85 -13.11 34.39
CA TRP A 23 29.99 -12.42 33.43
C TRP A 23 28.75 -13.26 33.10
N PHE A 24 27.73 -12.61 32.53
CA PHE A 24 26.55 -13.25 31.98
C PHE A 24 26.14 -12.62 30.65
N SER A 25 25.76 -13.47 29.69
CA SER A 25 25.12 -13.01 28.47
C SER A 25 23.61 -12.90 28.70
N ALA A 26 23.02 -11.76 28.33
CA ALA A 26 21.59 -11.51 28.44
C ALA A 26 20.94 -11.29 27.08
N GLN A 27 19.90 -12.05 26.76
CA GLN A 27 18.96 -11.72 25.68
C GLN A 27 17.87 -10.78 26.24
N TRP A 28 17.74 -9.57 25.69
CA TRP A 28 16.89 -8.54 26.27
C TRP A 28 15.39 -8.71 25.98
N PHE A 29 14.57 -8.00 26.77
CA PHE A 29 13.17 -7.74 26.47
C PHE A 29 12.91 -6.23 26.40
N TYR A 30 12.06 -5.82 25.45
CA TYR A 30 11.55 -4.45 25.35
C TYR A 30 10.15 -4.33 25.96
N CYS A 31 9.88 -3.25 26.71
CA CYS A 31 8.50 -2.82 26.96
C CYS A 31 7.98 -2.03 25.73
N PRO A 32 6.66 -1.86 25.52
CA PRO A 32 6.14 -1.09 24.39
C PRO A 32 6.76 0.30 24.24
N LYS A 33 7.03 1.00 25.35
CA LYS A 33 7.68 2.33 25.41
C LYS A 33 9.09 2.38 24.80
N ASP A 34 9.80 1.25 24.80
CA ASP A 34 11.21 1.13 24.41
C ASP A 34 11.36 0.68 22.94
N THR A 35 10.23 0.37 22.28
CA THR A 35 10.16 0.03 20.85
C THR A 35 9.86 1.27 20.00
N ALA A 36 9.77 1.09 18.69
CA ALA A 36 9.24 2.09 17.75
C ALA A 36 7.87 2.70 18.13
N ILE A 37 7.06 2.06 18.99
CA ILE A 37 5.81 2.64 19.53
C ILE A 37 6.10 3.90 20.37
N GLY A 38 7.13 3.88 21.21
CA GLY A 38 7.55 5.02 22.03
C GLY A 38 6.62 5.40 23.20
N ASN A 39 7.08 6.35 24.01
CA ASN A 39 6.50 6.68 25.32
C ASN A 39 5.02 7.12 25.35
N TYR A 40 4.52 7.82 24.32
CA TYR A 40 3.15 8.34 24.35
C TYR A 40 2.13 7.21 24.12
N GLU A 41 2.32 6.48 23.02
CA GLU A 41 1.43 5.41 22.56
C GLU A 41 1.46 4.17 23.47
N ALA A 42 2.61 3.89 24.08
CA ALA A 42 2.78 2.79 25.04
C ALA A 42 1.80 2.85 26.24
N LYS A 43 1.27 4.04 26.58
CA LYS A 43 0.27 4.20 27.66
C LYS A 43 -0.98 3.34 27.48
N GLY A 44 -1.33 2.98 26.24
CA GLY A 44 -2.51 2.20 25.91
C GLY A 44 -2.37 0.67 26.02
N HIS A 45 -1.19 0.15 26.35
CA HIS A 45 -0.87 -1.29 26.36
C HIS A 45 -0.89 -1.89 27.78
N ASP A 46 -1.01 -3.22 27.91
CA ASP A 46 -0.82 -3.90 29.20
C ASP A 46 0.64 -3.74 29.64
N LYS A 47 0.84 -3.15 30.83
CA LYS A 47 2.17 -2.87 31.41
C LYS A 47 2.98 -4.15 31.71
N ARG A 48 2.33 -5.31 31.74
CA ARG A 48 2.97 -6.63 31.90
C ARG A 48 3.43 -7.23 30.58
N ARG A 49 3.00 -6.72 29.43
CA ARG A 49 3.37 -7.24 28.12
C ARG A 49 4.74 -6.68 27.71
N ILE A 50 5.66 -7.58 27.41
CA ILE A 50 7.01 -7.27 26.89
C ILE A 50 7.27 -8.09 25.62
N PHE A 51 8.32 -7.74 24.89
CA PHE A 51 8.69 -8.38 23.63
C PHE A 51 10.12 -8.92 23.70
N LEU A 52 10.34 -10.16 23.28
CA LEU A 52 11.68 -10.77 23.28
C LEU A 52 12.55 -10.13 22.18
N SER A 53 13.75 -9.68 22.53
CA SER A 53 14.69 -9.06 21.57
C SER A 53 15.54 -10.11 20.84
N THR A 54 16.02 -9.76 19.65
CA THR A 54 17.16 -10.44 19.00
C THR A 54 18.50 -10.02 19.62
N MET A 55 18.58 -8.84 20.24
CA MET A 55 19.81 -8.32 20.86
C MET A 55 20.26 -9.15 22.05
N LYS A 56 21.58 -9.27 22.19
CA LYS A 56 22.28 -9.92 23.30
C LYS A 56 23.49 -9.10 23.69
N ASP A 57 23.73 -8.92 24.98
CA ASP A 57 24.92 -8.24 25.50
C ASP A 57 25.52 -9.01 26.70
N ASP A 58 26.84 -8.94 26.82
CA ASP A 58 27.59 -9.50 27.94
C ASP A 58 27.75 -8.46 29.05
N ASN A 59 27.45 -8.87 30.29
CA ASN A 59 27.38 -7.99 31.46
C ASN A 59 28.12 -8.62 32.65
N LEU A 60 28.69 -7.81 33.55
CA LEU A 60 29.26 -8.30 34.81
C LEU A 60 28.15 -8.86 35.73
N LEU A 61 28.43 -9.97 36.43
CA LEU A 61 27.42 -10.66 37.25
C LEU A 61 26.77 -9.78 38.34
N GLU A 62 27.49 -8.76 38.80
CA GLU A 62 27.01 -7.76 39.77
C GLU A 62 25.88 -6.85 39.24
N CYS A 63 25.65 -6.79 37.92
CA CYS A 63 24.57 -6.00 37.32
C CYS A 63 23.16 -6.63 37.50
N ILE A 64 23.06 -7.84 38.09
CA ILE A 64 21.77 -8.53 38.29
C ILE A 64 21.06 -7.99 39.54
N ASN A 65 20.12 -7.05 39.36
CA ASN A 65 19.33 -6.49 40.46
C ASN A 65 18.33 -7.49 41.09
N GLY A 66 17.79 -8.44 40.31
CA GLY A 66 16.82 -9.41 40.83
C GLY A 66 16.22 -10.36 39.79
N LYS A 67 15.37 -11.29 40.26
CA LYS A 67 14.71 -12.31 39.43
C LYS A 67 13.23 -12.02 39.21
N LEU A 68 12.81 -12.03 37.96
CA LEU A 68 11.43 -11.82 37.53
C LEU A 68 10.79 -13.12 37.03
N LYS A 69 9.49 -13.30 37.27
CA LYS A 69 8.68 -14.35 36.64
C LYS A 69 8.09 -13.84 35.33
N VAL A 70 8.68 -14.28 34.22
CA VAL A 70 8.23 -13.99 32.85
C VAL A 70 7.55 -15.25 32.26
N ILE A 71 6.42 -15.09 31.56
CA ILE A 71 5.68 -16.20 30.93
C ILE A 71 5.60 -16.03 29.41
N GLU A 72 5.84 -17.10 28.65
CA GLU A 72 5.53 -17.16 27.21
C GLU A 72 4.05 -17.51 26.98
N VAL A 73 3.36 -16.76 26.13
CA VAL A 73 1.94 -16.98 25.80
C VAL A 73 1.80 -17.38 24.34
N ALA A 74 1.81 -18.69 24.08
CA ALA A 74 1.74 -19.24 22.72
C ALA A 74 0.44 -18.86 21.97
N VAL A 75 0.62 -18.09 20.89
CA VAL A 75 -0.42 -17.64 19.95
C VAL A 75 -1.19 -18.83 19.37
N SER A 76 -2.52 -18.72 19.30
CA SER A 76 -3.41 -19.81 18.88
C SER A 76 -4.84 -19.29 18.60
N THR A 77 -5.72 -20.12 18.05
CA THR A 77 -7.13 -19.74 17.76
C THR A 77 -7.95 -19.31 18.99
N ARG A 78 -7.49 -19.60 20.21
CA ARG A 78 -8.11 -19.17 21.49
C ARG A 78 -7.28 -18.11 22.24
N PHE A 79 -6.44 -17.36 21.52
CA PHE A 79 -5.44 -16.47 22.13
C PHE A 79 -6.03 -15.40 23.07
N ILE A 80 -7.15 -14.75 22.72
CA ILE A 80 -7.76 -13.74 23.61
C ILE A 80 -8.15 -14.35 24.97
N SER A 81 -8.84 -15.50 24.97
CA SER A 81 -9.15 -16.22 26.21
C SER A 81 -7.92 -16.76 26.96
N LYS A 82 -6.75 -16.89 26.31
CA LYS A 82 -5.48 -17.19 27.00
C LYS A 82 -4.89 -15.97 27.70
N LEU A 83 -5.09 -14.76 27.17
CA LEU A 83 -4.65 -13.51 27.82
C LEU A 83 -5.40 -13.29 29.14
N GLU A 84 -6.70 -13.61 29.16
CA GLU A 84 -7.54 -13.60 30.35
C GLU A 84 -7.12 -14.65 31.40
N SER A 85 -6.50 -15.75 30.96
CA SER A 85 -6.05 -16.87 31.80
C SER A 85 -4.54 -16.90 32.09
N ILE A 86 -3.82 -15.77 31.96
CA ILE A 86 -2.37 -15.73 32.25
C ILE A 86 -2.12 -15.98 33.75
N PRO A 87 -1.33 -17.00 34.14
CA PRO A 87 -1.00 -17.25 35.55
C PRO A 87 -0.22 -16.08 36.18
N PRO A 88 -0.35 -15.82 37.50
CA PRO A 88 0.34 -14.70 38.15
C PRO A 88 1.84 -14.62 37.82
N CYS A 89 2.26 -13.51 37.23
CA CYS A 89 3.60 -13.25 36.71
C CYS A 89 3.94 -11.76 36.85
N ASN A 90 5.22 -11.40 36.77
CA ASN A 90 5.63 -10.01 36.64
C ASN A 90 5.33 -9.50 35.21
N TYR A 91 5.72 -10.32 34.21
CA TYR A 91 5.58 -9.99 32.79
C TYR A 91 5.20 -11.21 31.96
N TYR A 92 4.72 -10.98 30.74
CA TYR A 92 4.50 -12.01 29.72
C TYR A 92 4.89 -11.51 28.34
N TYR A 93 5.15 -12.44 27.42
CA TYR A 93 5.40 -12.13 26.00
C TYR A 93 4.72 -13.16 25.08
N ASP A 94 4.20 -12.67 23.96
CA ASP A 94 3.58 -13.43 22.87
C ASP A 94 4.31 -13.24 21.52
N MET A 95 5.19 -12.23 21.44
CA MET A 95 5.91 -11.83 20.24
C MET A 95 7.36 -11.44 20.58
N ALA A 96 8.23 -11.54 19.58
CA ALA A 96 9.54 -10.90 19.58
C ALA A 96 9.46 -9.51 18.94
N TYR A 97 10.36 -8.62 19.34
CA TYR A 97 10.61 -7.35 18.67
C TYR A 97 12.02 -7.34 18.10
N ASP A 98 12.12 -7.00 16.82
CA ASP A 98 13.37 -6.71 16.12
C ASP A 98 13.40 -5.21 15.79
N TYR A 99 14.55 -4.58 15.99
CA TYR A 99 14.74 -3.17 15.66
C TYR A 99 14.57 -2.94 14.15
N ALA A 100 15.08 -3.84 13.32
CA ALA A 100 14.97 -3.75 11.86
C ALA A 100 13.50 -3.76 11.42
N TYR A 101 13.11 -2.77 10.62
CA TYR A 101 11.75 -2.56 10.15
C TYR A 101 10.69 -2.42 11.26
N SER A 102 11.12 -2.12 12.50
CA SER A 102 10.23 -1.94 13.66
C SER A 102 9.31 -3.15 13.88
N THR A 103 9.90 -4.35 13.84
CA THR A 103 9.20 -5.61 13.54
C THR A 103 8.75 -6.35 14.80
N PHE A 104 7.44 -6.55 14.95
CA PHE A 104 6.81 -7.42 15.92
C PHE A 104 6.43 -8.75 15.25
N LYS A 105 7.16 -9.84 15.53
CA LYS A 105 6.95 -11.16 14.92
C LYS A 105 6.66 -12.26 15.95
N SER A 106 6.01 -13.35 15.53
CA SER A 106 5.70 -14.49 16.39
C SER A 106 6.98 -15.18 16.90
N ILE A 107 6.96 -15.66 18.15
CA ILE A 107 8.09 -16.43 18.72
C ILE A 107 8.39 -17.71 17.92
N LEU A 108 7.38 -18.29 17.27
CA LEU A 108 7.57 -19.45 16.38
C LEU A 108 8.49 -19.13 15.19
N ASP A 109 8.40 -17.92 14.61
CA ASP A 109 9.25 -17.51 13.49
C ASP A 109 10.73 -17.35 13.93
N VAL A 110 10.98 -16.89 15.17
CA VAL A 110 12.34 -16.79 15.76
C VAL A 110 13.03 -18.16 15.88
N SER A 111 12.25 -19.23 16.09
CA SER A 111 12.77 -20.60 16.17
C SER A 111 13.15 -21.20 14.80
N ALA A 112 12.74 -20.57 13.69
CA ALA A 112 13.19 -20.95 12.35
C ALA A 112 14.54 -20.28 12.00
N ASP A 113 14.72 -19.01 12.40
CA ASP A 113 15.93 -18.21 12.14
C ASP A 113 17.21 -18.75 12.81
N THR A 114 17.08 -19.68 13.75
CA THR A 114 18.17 -20.14 14.63
C THR A 114 18.73 -21.53 14.30
N LYS A 115 18.45 -22.09 13.12
CA LYS A 115 19.11 -23.30 12.61
C LYS A 115 20.46 -22.96 11.93
N PRO A 116 21.61 -23.48 12.42
CA PRO A 116 22.90 -23.18 11.79
C PRO A 116 23.07 -23.87 10.44
N THR A 117 23.34 -23.09 9.39
CA THR A 117 23.93 -23.57 8.14
C THR A 117 25.46 -23.48 8.22
N GLY A 118 26.06 -24.35 9.02
CA GLY A 118 27.51 -24.38 9.25
C GLY A 118 27.97 -25.79 9.62
N ASN A 119 28.87 -26.36 8.82
CA ASN A 119 29.41 -27.70 9.01
C ASN A 119 30.83 -27.62 9.60
N ASP A 120 30.92 -27.20 10.86
CA ASP A 120 32.20 -27.06 11.57
C ASP A 120 32.36 -28.10 12.68
N SER A 121 33.31 -28.99 12.49
CA SER A 121 33.68 -30.01 13.46
C SER A 121 34.78 -29.50 14.40
N SER A 122 34.41 -29.06 15.60
CA SER A 122 35.35 -28.91 16.71
C SER A 122 34.88 -29.72 17.93
N SER A 123 35.82 -30.37 18.60
CA SER A 123 35.55 -31.35 19.65
C SER A 123 35.87 -30.78 21.03
N THR A 124 34.97 -30.94 22.01
CA THR A 124 35.31 -30.83 23.43
C THR A 124 34.55 -31.91 24.21
N MET A 125 35.21 -32.54 25.18
CA MET A 125 34.72 -33.74 25.86
C MET A 125 33.73 -33.42 26.98
N SER A 126 32.62 -34.14 27.03
CA SER A 126 31.66 -34.11 28.16
C SER A 126 31.76 -35.41 28.96
N THR A 127 32.16 -35.33 30.23
CA THR A 127 32.08 -36.45 31.17
C THR A 127 30.64 -36.67 31.64
N LYS A 128 30.22 -37.94 31.74
CA LYS A 128 28.82 -38.33 32.01
C LYS A 128 28.52 -38.44 33.50
N ASN A 129 27.28 -38.11 33.88
CA ASN A 129 26.41 -38.79 34.88
C ASN A 129 25.08 -37.98 34.98
N ALA A 130 24.03 -38.25 34.20
CA ALA A 130 23.03 -39.35 34.30
C ALA A 130 21.94 -39.11 35.37
N PRO A 131 20.69 -39.64 35.24
CA PRO A 131 20.01 -40.23 34.06
C PRO A 131 18.57 -39.64 33.80
N ASN A 132 17.79 -40.33 32.96
CA ASN A 132 16.35 -40.14 32.64
C ASN A 132 16.00 -39.07 31.58
N GLN A 133 16.30 -39.40 30.32
CA GLN A 133 15.69 -38.80 29.13
C GLN A 133 14.83 -39.86 28.44
N LEU A 134 13.55 -39.58 28.17
CA LEU A 134 12.71 -40.49 27.37
C LEU A 134 13.16 -40.40 25.91
N SER A 135 13.54 -41.53 25.31
CA SER A 135 13.93 -41.60 23.91
C SER A 135 12.72 -41.57 22.98
N LEU A 136 12.82 -40.80 21.90
CA LEU A 136 12.01 -40.93 20.69
C LEU A 136 12.99 -41.11 19.53
N GLU A 137 13.08 -42.33 19.00
CA GLU A 137 13.97 -42.63 17.88
C GLU A 137 13.38 -42.20 16.52
N PRO A 138 14.22 -41.84 15.54
CA PRO A 138 13.78 -41.37 14.24
C PRO A 138 13.37 -42.55 13.34
N ILE A 139 12.06 -42.82 13.25
CA ILE A 139 11.54 -43.77 12.25
C ILE A 139 11.71 -43.16 10.85
N SER A 140 12.50 -43.83 10.01
CA SER A 140 12.66 -43.52 8.60
C SER A 140 11.90 -44.51 7.71
N ASN A 141 11.37 -44.00 6.59
CA ASN A 141 10.89 -44.75 5.43
C ASN A 141 9.91 -45.92 5.66
N ILE A 142 8.61 -45.63 5.75
CA ILE A 142 7.57 -46.51 5.18
C ILE A 142 6.63 -45.70 4.27
N ASN A 143 6.67 -46.05 2.99
CA ASN A 143 5.68 -45.94 1.91
C ASN A 143 4.83 -44.67 1.68
N SER A 144 4.72 -44.38 0.39
CA SER A 144 3.77 -43.46 -0.22
C SER A 144 2.32 -43.93 -0.09
N GLU A 145 1.52 -43.21 0.70
CA GLU A 145 0.06 -43.14 0.50
C GLU A 145 -0.39 -41.72 0.18
N LYS A 146 -1.50 -41.59 -0.56
CA LYS A 146 -1.94 -40.34 -1.20
C LYS A 146 -2.64 -39.38 -0.24
N GLY A 147 -1.91 -38.91 0.79
CA GLY A 147 -2.29 -37.79 1.64
C GLY A 147 -2.29 -36.43 0.95
N ARG A 148 -2.88 -36.31 -0.25
CA ARG A 148 -3.18 -35.00 -0.87
C ARG A 148 -4.26 -34.33 -0.02
N SER A 149 -3.83 -33.56 0.98
CA SER A 149 -4.68 -32.54 1.58
C SER A 149 -5.13 -31.62 0.44
N ALA A 150 -6.41 -31.66 0.11
CA ALA A 150 -6.97 -30.84 -0.95
C ALA A 150 -6.98 -29.40 -0.45
N ILE A 151 -5.94 -28.64 -0.82
CA ILE A 151 -6.02 -27.18 -0.86
C ILE A 151 -7.09 -26.87 -1.91
N VAL A 152 -8.31 -26.69 -1.43
CA VAL A 152 -9.39 -26.10 -2.22
C VAL A 152 -8.88 -24.72 -2.65
N ASP A 153 -8.98 -24.44 -3.95
CA ASP A 153 -8.63 -23.14 -4.56
C ASP A 153 -9.61 -22.08 -4.02
N SER A 154 -9.41 -21.67 -2.76
CA SER A 154 -10.29 -20.78 -2.01
C SER A 154 -9.91 -19.34 -2.28
N GLU A 155 -10.76 -18.68 -3.07
CA GLU A 155 -10.70 -17.24 -3.31
C GLU A 155 -10.70 -16.48 -1.97
N LEU A 156 -9.81 -15.51 -1.84
CA LEU A 156 -9.67 -14.67 -0.66
C LEU A 156 -10.24 -13.28 -0.90
N SER A 157 -10.80 -12.71 0.16
CA SER A 157 -11.59 -11.50 0.14
C SER A 157 -10.78 -10.26 0.55
N LEU A 158 -10.77 -9.24 -0.30
CA LEU A 158 -10.16 -7.94 -0.05
C LEU A 158 -11.21 -6.84 0.10
N LEU A 159 -11.07 -6.02 1.15
CA LEU A 159 -11.76 -4.74 1.33
C LEU A 159 -10.76 -3.59 1.15
N ASP A 160 -11.05 -2.67 0.24
CA ASP A 160 -10.24 -1.49 -0.05
C ASP A 160 -10.89 -0.22 0.53
N LEU A 161 -10.23 0.42 1.51
CA LEU A 161 -10.71 1.61 2.21
C LEU A 161 -9.99 2.85 1.71
N TYR A 162 -10.73 3.92 1.39
CA TYR A 162 -10.18 5.08 0.67
C TYR A 162 -9.56 4.65 -0.67
N SER A 163 -10.27 3.77 -1.39
CA SER A 163 -9.73 3.03 -2.53
C SER A 163 -9.25 3.93 -3.68
N GLY A 164 -9.73 5.17 -3.75
CA GLY A 164 -9.49 6.06 -4.88
C GLY A 164 -9.91 5.39 -6.18
N SER A 165 -9.03 5.43 -7.18
CA SER A 165 -9.22 4.76 -8.47
C SER A 165 -9.02 3.24 -8.44
N GLY A 166 -8.67 2.63 -7.30
CA GLY A 166 -8.51 1.17 -7.15
C GLY A 166 -7.11 0.63 -7.40
N ALA A 167 -6.09 1.48 -7.58
CA ALA A 167 -4.75 1.06 -7.97
C ALA A 167 -4.07 0.08 -6.98
N MET A 168 -4.21 0.35 -5.68
CA MET A 168 -3.63 -0.47 -4.62
C MET A 168 -4.22 -1.88 -4.62
N SER A 169 -5.55 -2.01 -4.56
CA SER A 169 -6.23 -3.30 -4.63
C SER A 169 -6.01 -4.02 -5.97
N THR A 170 -5.96 -3.29 -7.10
CA THR A 170 -5.58 -3.82 -8.42
C THR A 170 -4.22 -4.51 -8.37
N GLY A 171 -3.19 -3.82 -7.86
CA GLY A 171 -1.85 -4.37 -7.76
C GLY A 171 -1.77 -5.59 -6.83
N LEU A 172 -2.41 -5.54 -5.66
CA LEU A 172 -2.42 -6.68 -4.71
C LEU A 172 -3.00 -7.95 -5.35
N CYS A 173 -4.12 -7.81 -6.08
CA CYS A 173 -4.77 -8.92 -6.78
C CYS A 173 -3.90 -9.47 -7.93
N MET A 174 -3.21 -8.61 -8.68
CA MET A 174 -2.21 -9.03 -9.68
C MET A 174 -1.03 -9.78 -9.03
N GLY A 175 -0.48 -9.25 -7.93
CA GLY A 175 0.67 -9.81 -7.24
C GLY A 175 0.39 -11.18 -6.65
N THR A 176 -0.71 -11.31 -5.89
CA THR A 176 -1.15 -12.59 -5.31
C THR A 176 -1.42 -13.65 -6.38
N THR A 177 -2.02 -13.26 -7.51
CA THR A 177 -2.25 -14.16 -8.65
C THR A 177 -0.94 -14.75 -9.18
N LEU A 178 0.15 -13.98 -9.24
CA LEU A 178 1.45 -14.48 -9.69
C LEU A 178 2.13 -15.44 -8.70
N SER A 179 1.94 -15.27 -7.38
CA SER A 179 2.42 -16.27 -6.40
C SER A 179 1.47 -17.48 -6.27
N GLY A 180 0.32 -17.47 -6.94
CA GLY A 180 -0.63 -18.60 -6.99
C GLY A 180 -1.79 -18.53 -5.99
N VAL A 181 -2.19 -17.33 -5.57
CA VAL A 181 -3.33 -17.07 -4.69
C VAL A 181 -4.34 -16.17 -5.39
N THR A 182 -5.60 -16.58 -5.46
CA THR A 182 -6.68 -15.73 -5.97
C THR A 182 -7.18 -14.79 -4.87
N LEU A 183 -6.73 -13.54 -4.87
CA LEU A 183 -7.33 -12.45 -4.09
C LEU A 183 -8.30 -11.66 -4.98
N VAL A 184 -9.47 -11.32 -4.45
CA VAL A 184 -10.48 -10.51 -5.15
C VAL A 184 -10.91 -9.35 -4.28
N THR A 185 -10.89 -8.14 -4.84
CA THR A 185 -11.52 -6.96 -4.25
C THR A 185 -13.03 -7.18 -4.21
N ARG A 186 -13.56 -7.54 -3.04
CA ARG A 186 -14.99 -7.81 -2.85
C ARG A 186 -15.76 -6.55 -2.48
N TRP A 187 -15.11 -5.63 -1.78
CA TRP A 187 -15.68 -4.33 -1.42
C TRP A 187 -14.64 -3.22 -1.60
N ALA A 188 -15.10 -2.03 -1.99
CA ALA A 188 -14.30 -0.81 -2.00
C ALA A 188 -15.13 0.35 -1.45
N VAL A 189 -14.52 1.25 -0.68
CA VAL A 189 -15.21 2.37 -0.02
C VAL A 189 -14.44 3.66 -0.30
N ASP A 190 -15.09 4.63 -0.97
CA ASP A 190 -14.52 5.95 -1.24
C ASP A 190 -15.61 7.03 -1.29
N HIS A 191 -15.32 8.22 -0.76
CA HIS A 191 -16.28 9.32 -0.71
C HIS A 191 -16.44 10.05 -2.08
N SER A 192 -15.52 9.85 -3.02
CA SER A 192 -15.53 10.45 -4.35
C SER A 192 -16.31 9.58 -5.35
N SER A 193 -17.42 10.12 -5.86
CA SER A 193 -18.29 9.40 -6.82
C SER A 193 -17.55 9.03 -8.11
N TYR A 194 -16.68 9.91 -8.62
CA TYR A 194 -15.86 9.64 -9.81
C TYR A 194 -14.80 8.55 -9.58
N ALA A 195 -14.25 8.48 -8.36
CA ALA A 195 -13.33 7.41 -7.98
C ALA A 195 -14.06 6.07 -7.90
N CYS A 196 -15.26 6.06 -7.32
CA CYS A 196 -16.15 4.89 -7.29
C CYS A 196 -16.58 4.44 -8.70
N GLU A 197 -16.87 5.37 -9.61
CA GLU A 197 -17.21 5.08 -11.00
C GLU A 197 -16.04 4.42 -11.74
N THR A 198 -14.83 4.98 -11.62
CA THR A 198 -13.58 4.36 -12.11
C THR A 198 -13.38 2.97 -11.52
N MET A 199 -13.49 2.80 -10.21
CA MET A 199 -13.29 1.50 -9.57
C MET A 199 -14.32 0.46 -10.06
N LYS A 200 -15.61 0.82 -10.13
CA LYS A 200 -16.68 -0.10 -10.57
C LYS A 200 -16.64 -0.40 -12.07
N TYR A 201 -16.13 0.51 -12.90
CA TYR A 201 -15.92 0.24 -14.33
C TYR A 201 -14.78 -0.75 -14.57
N ASN A 202 -13.63 -0.54 -13.91
CA ASN A 202 -12.47 -1.42 -14.09
C ASN A 202 -12.63 -2.75 -13.33
N HIS A 203 -13.43 -2.77 -12.27
CA HIS A 203 -13.75 -3.93 -11.43
C HIS A 203 -15.27 -4.09 -11.24
N PRO A 204 -16.02 -4.52 -12.28
CA PRO A 204 -17.46 -4.77 -12.17
C PRO A 204 -17.82 -5.81 -11.09
N GLU A 205 -16.89 -6.69 -10.75
CA GLU A 205 -16.98 -7.68 -9.67
C GLU A 205 -17.05 -7.11 -8.25
N THR A 206 -16.56 -5.89 -8.02
CA THR A 206 -16.44 -5.27 -6.69
C THR A 206 -17.73 -4.60 -6.25
N GLU A 207 -18.17 -4.79 -5.01
CA GLU A 207 -19.22 -3.95 -4.40
C GLU A 207 -18.62 -2.61 -3.94
N VAL A 208 -18.62 -1.64 -4.86
CA VAL A 208 -18.08 -0.29 -4.63
C VAL A 208 -19.13 0.60 -3.98
N ARG A 209 -18.79 1.19 -2.83
CA ARG A 209 -19.66 2.02 -2.01
C ARG A 209 -19.19 3.47 -2.03
N ASN A 210 -20.08 4.37 -2.46
CA ASN A 210 -19.84 5.80 -2.42
C ASN A 210 -20.46 6.41 -1.16
N GLU A 211 -19.68 6.38 -0.07
CA GLU A 211 -20.02 6.88 1.27
C GLU A 211 -18.73 7.16 2.07
N ALA A 212 -18.83 7.83 3.23
CA ALA A 212 -17.69 8.07 4.10
C ALA A 212 -17.29 6.80 4.88
N ALA A 213 -16.02 6.68 5.25
CA ALA A 213 -15.52 5.51 5.98
C ALA A 213 -16.17 5.38 7.38
N GLU A 214 -16.52 6.50 8.02
CA GLU A 214 -17.28 6.54 9.27
C GLU A 214 -18.71 6.01 9.10
N ASP A 215 -19.36 6.34 7.98
CA ASP A 215 -20.71 5.86 7.68
C ASP A 215 -20.73 4.39 7.30
N PHE A 216 -19.72 3.92 6.57
CA PHE A 216 -19.46 2.49 6.37
C PHE A 216 -19.21 1.78 7.71
N LEU A 217 -18.42 2.36 8.63
CA LEU A 217 -18.17 1.79 9.96
C LEU A 217 -19.44 1.72 10.83
N LYS A 218 -20.32 2.73 10.77
CA LYS A 218 -21.66 2.68 11.39
C LYS A 218 -22.50 1.58 10.74
N LEU A 219 -22.51 1.53 9.41
CA LEU A 219 -23.31 0.59 8.62
C LEU A 219 -22.95 -0.87 8.88
N ILE A 220 -21.66 -1.23 8.94
CA ILE A 220 -21.25 -2.62 9.27
C ILE A 220 -21.57 -2.99 10.72
N LYS A 221 -21.55 -2.03 11.65
CA LYS A 221 -21.94 -2.23 13.05
C LYS A 221 -23.46 -2.48 13.19
N GLU A 222 -24.30 -1.72 12.49
CA GLU A 222 -25.75 -1.96 12.49
C GLU A 222 -26.16 -3.18 11.64
N TRP A 223 -25.47 -3.45 10.53
CA TRP A 223 -25.68 -4.64 9.70
C TRP A 223 -25.44 -5.93 10.49
N LYS A 224 -24.38 -5.98 11.32
CA LYS A 224 -24.12 -7.11 12.21
C LYS A 224 -25.31 -7.37 13.14
N LYS A 225 -25.83 -6.34 13.83
CA LYS A 225 -27.03 -6.46 14.69
C LYS A 225 -28.28 -6.90 13.91
N LEU A 226 -28.45 -6.42 12.67
CA LEU A 226 -29.58 -6.80 11.81
C LEU A 226 -29.52 -8.29 11.44
N CYS A 227 -28.34 -8.78 11.07
CA CYS A 227 -28.07 -10.20 10.81
C CYS A 227 -28.25 -11.09 12.05
N GLU A 228 -27.81 -10.64 13.22
CA GLU A 228 -28.00 -11.33 14.50
C GLU A 228 -29.48 -11.38 14.90
N LYS A 229 -30.25 -10.32 14.61
CA LYS A 229 -31.70 -10.24 14.90
C LYS A 229 -32.56 -11.05 13.92
N TYR A 230 -32.15 -11.15 12.65
CA TYR A 230 -32.89 -11.84 11.59
C TYR A 230 -32.02 -12.88 10.89
N PRO A 231 -31.69 -14.01 11.56
CA PRO A 231 -30.91 -15.08 10.96
C PRO A 231 -31.68 -15.73 9.80
N VAL A 232 -31.22 -15.47 8.56
CA VAL A 232 -31.79 -16.04 7.34
C VAL A 232 -31.47 -17.53 7.27
N SER A 233 -32.48 -18.41 7.20
CA SER A 233 -32.22 -19.85 7.05
C SER A 233 -31.45 -20.15 5.76
N ARG A 234 -30.57 -21.16 5.82
CA ARG A 234 -29.76 -21.59 4.67
C ARG A 234 -30.63 -22.03 3.49
N ASP A 235 -31.78 -22.63 3.78
CA ASP A 235 -32.67 -23.26 2.80
C ASP A 235 -33.19 -22.28 1.73
N TYR A 236 -33.30 -20.99 2.07
CA TYR A 236 -33.84 -19.97 1.16
C TYR A 236 -32.85 -19.50 0.07
N ARG A 237 -31.59 -19.95 0.10
CA ARG A 237 -30.56 -19.52 -0.86
C ARG A 237 -30.58 -20.27 -2.20
N GLU A 238 -31.05 -21.51 -2.25
CA GLU A 238 -31.01 -22.30 -3.49
C GLU A 238 -32.25 -22.06 -4.37
N SER A 239 -33.44 -21.99 -3.77
CA SER A 239 -34.72 -21.76 -4.48
C SER A 239 -34.78 -20.41 -5.22
N ALA A 240 -34.12 -19.38 -4.68
CA ALA A 240 -34.17 -18.01 -5.21
C ALA A 240 -33.55 -17.86 -6.62
N THR A 241 -32.75 -18.84 -7.07
CA THR A 241 -32.08 -18.80 -8.38
C THR A 241 -32.86 -19.47 -9.51
N THR A 242 -33.91 -20.25 -9.21
CA THR A 242 -34.55 -21.14 -10.21
C THR A 242 -35.98 -20.73 -10.63
N GLU A 243 -36.82 -20.18 -9.74
CA GLU A 243 -38.23 -19.93 -10.10
C GLU A 243 -38.54 -18.55 -10.70
N PHE A 244 -37.86 -17.47 -10.28
CA PHE A 244 -38.19 -16.10 -10.75
C PHE A 244 -37.73 -15.77 -12.18
N GLY A 245 -37.08 -16.70 -12.88
CA GLY A 245 -36.52 -16.49 -14.23
C GLY A 245 -37.51 -16.55 -15.41
N LYS A 246 -38.82 -16.76 -15.18
CA LYS A 246 -39.79 -17.10 -16.24
C LYS A 246 -41.14 -16.36 -16.16
N TYR A 247 -41.14 -15.03 -16.20
CA TYR A 247 -42.34 -14.27 -16.61
C TYR A 247 -42.07 -13.33 -17.79
N ASN A 248 -42.34 -13.82 -18.99
CA ASN A 248 -42.32 -13.03 -20.22
C ASN A 248 -43.57 -12.14 -20.31
N ILE A 249 -43.46 -10.86 -19.95
CA ILE A 249 -44.53 -9.87 -20.20
C ILE A 249 -44.14 -8.92 -21.34
N ARG A 250 -44.12 -9.45 -22.56
CA ARG A 250 -44.28 -8.63 -23.77
C ARG A 250 -45.76 -8.31 -23.96
N LYS A 251 -46.27 -7.18 -23.47
CA LYS A 251 -47.44 -6.51 -24.08
C LYS A 251 -47.65 -5.06 -23.61
N HIS A 252 -48.07 -4.24 -24.57
CA HIS A 252 -48.75 -2.94 -24.44
C HIS A 252 -48.16 -1.89 -23.47
N MET A 253 -47.18 -1.13 -23.96
CA MET A 253 -47.24 0.32 -23.76
C MET A 253 -48.23 0.92 -24.76
N LYS A 254 -49.30 1.54 -24.26
CA LYS A 254 -49.93 2.70 -24.88
C LYS A 254 -49.57 3.92 -24.04
N ARG A 255 -49.25 5.04 -24.67
CA ARG A 255 -49.19 6.35 -24.00
C ARG A 255 -50.56 7.00 -24.11
N GLU A 256 -51.10 7.47 -22.98
CA GLU A 256 -52.12 8.51 -22.95
C GLU A 256 -51.70 9.52 -21.89
N ASP A 257 -51.50 10.78 -22.30
CA ASP A 257 -51.31 11.90 -21.37
C ASP A 257 -52.66 12.27 -20.76
N SER A 258 -52.75 12.29 -19.43
CA SER A 258 -53.74 13.14 -18.74
C SER A 258 -53.25 13.54 -17.35
N SER A 259 -53.50 14.78 -16.99
CA SER A 259 -53.05 15.39 -15.75
C SER A 259 -54.04 15.15 -14.61
N LYS A 260 -53.69 14.26 -13.69
CA LYS A 260 -54.22 14.19 -12.32
C LYS A 260 -53.16 13.58 -11.39
N VAL A 261 -53.09 14.10 -10.17
CA VAL A 261 -52.32 13.48 -9.09
C VAL A 261 -53.30 12.59 -8.32
N ASP A 262 -53.37 11.33 -8.69
CA ASP A 262 -54.05 10.31 -7.88
C ASP A 262 -53.21 10.00 -6.63
N ASP A 263 -53.87 9.59 -5.55
CA ASP A 263 -53.23 8.90 -4.42
C ASP A 263 -52.74 7.53 -4.87
N LYS A 264 -51.53 7.49 -5.43
CA LYS A 264 -50.90 6.26 -5.92
C LYS A 264 -50.27 5.51 -4.77
N GLU A 265 -50.83 4.36 -4.44
CA GLU A 265 -50.15 3.37 -3.59
C GLU A 265 -48.89 2.85 -4.31
N TYR A 266 -47.78 2.78 -3.59
CA TYR A 266 -46.49 2.30 -4.10
C TYR A 266 -46.10 1.00 -3.39
N GLU A 267 -46.16 -0.12 -4.11
CA GLU A 267 -45.72 -1.42 -3.60
C GLU A 267 -44.17 -1.53 -3.63
N VAL A 268 -43.58 -1.96 -2.52
CA VAL A 268 -42.12 -2.14 -2.41
C VAL A 268 -41.71 -3.48 -3.01
N GLN A 269 -41.55 -3.51 -4.34
CA GLN A 269 -41.23 -4.73 -5.09
C GLN A 269 -39.97 -5.46 -4.59
N LYS A 270 -38.90 -4.72 -4.27
CA LYS A 270 -37.64 -5.27 -3.75
C LYS A 270 -36.75 -4.20 -3.10
N ILE A 271 -36.12 -4.53 -1.97
CA ILE A 271 -35.01 -3.75 -1.41
C ILE A 271 -33.74 -4.07 -2.20
N MET A 272 -33.17 -3.05 -2.86
CA MET A 272 -31.98 -3.19 -3.73
C MET A 272 -30.66 -2.78 -3.07
N GLY A 273 -30.72 -2.00 -1.98
CA GLY A 273 -29.56 -1.36 -1.35
C GLY A 273 -29.79 -1.03 0.13
N ILE A 274 -28.70 -0.80 0.86
CA ILE A 274 -28.69 -0.27 2.24
C ILE A 274 -27.49 0.66 2.42
N ARG A 275 -27.63 1.69 3.26
CA ARG A 275 -26.56 2.63 3.65
C ARG A 275 -26.80 3.22 5.04
N CYS A 276 -25.82 3.94 5.58
CA CYS A 276 -25.96 4.81 6.75
C CYS A 276 -25.61 6.26 6.34
N GLY A 277 -26.03 7.26 7.12
CA GLY A 277 -25.75 8.68 6.87
C GLY A 277 -26.85 9.45 6.12
N ASP A 278 -26.75 10.79 6.15
CA ASP A 278 -27.79 11.72 5.68
C ASP A 278 -27.85 11.88 4.16
N SER A 279 -29.05 12.19 3.65
CA SER A 279 -29.41 12.01 2.25
C SER A 279 -29.33 13.28 1.39
N HIS A 280 -28.17 13.56 0.80
CA HIS A 280 -28.03 14.60 -0.24
C HIS A 280 -27.65 14.11 -1.65
N ASN A 281 -27.26 12.85 -1.80
CA ASN A 281 -27.22 12.17 -3.11
C ASN A 281 -27.91 10.80 -3.00
N LEU A 282 -28.72 10.44 -4.00
CA LEU A 282 -29.41 9.16 -4.09
C LEU A 282 -28.99 8.44 -5.38
N SER A 283 -27.82 7.78 -5.32
CA SER A 283 -27.39 6.83 -6.34
C SER A 283 -27.86 5.41 -5.96
N ASN A 284 -28.25 4.61 -6.96
CA ASN A 284 -28.69 3.22 -6.77
C ASN A 284 -27.49 2.31 -6.48
N GLN A 285 -27.01 2.32 -5.24
CA GLN A 285 -25.96 1.42 -4.76
C GLN A 285 -26.55 0.06 -4.35
N SER A 286 -25.83 -1.01 -4.64
CA SER A 286 -26.20 -2.39 -4.33
C SER A 286 -26.18 -2.70 -2.82
N GLY A 287 -27.00 -3.68 -2.43
CA GLY A 287 -27.12 -4.15 -1.06
C GLY A 287 -25.86 -4.87 -0.56
N ILE A 288 -25.50 -4.58 0.69
CA ILE A 288 -24.41 -5.27 1.38
C ILE A 288 -24.71 -6.77 1.49
N GLN A 289 -23.68 -7.59 1.23
CA GLN A 289 -23.70 -9.03 1.44
C GLN A 289 -22.51 -9.49 2.31
N PHE A 290 -22.36 -8.91 3.51
CA PHE A 290 -21.63 -9.62 4.56
C PHE A 290 -22.48 -10.79 5.04
N LYS A 291 -21.89 -11.99 5.12
CA LYS A 291 -22.50 -13.19 5.67
C LYS A 291 -22.69 -13.02 7.18
N ALA A 292 -23.82 -13.50 7.68
CA ALA A 292 -24.04 -13.62 9.13
C ALA A 292 -23.19 -14.77 9.70
N SER A 293 -21.94 -14.50 10.06
CA SER A 293 -21.06 -15.43 10.76
C SER A 293 -20.05 -14.71 11.67
N ASP A 294 -20.41 -14.60 12.95
CA ASP A 294 -19.57 -14.49 14.16
C ASP A 294 -18.43 -13.45 14.21
N GLY A 295 -18.32 -12.54 13.23
CA GLY A 295 -17.23 -11.56 13.16
C GLY A 295 -15.89 -12.14 12.72
N GLN A 296 -15.87 -13.30 12.06
CA GLN A 296 -14.67 -13.87 11.43
C GLN A 296 -15.01 -14.47 10.07
N GLY A 297 -14.10 -14.29 9.09
CA GLY A 297 -14.11 -15.08 7.84
C GLY A 297 -14.83 -14.47 6.63
N ASP A 298 -15.14 -13.17 6.67
CA ASP A 298 -15.80 -12.48 5.54
C ASP A 298 -14.88 -11.48 4.82
N VAL A 299 -13.81 -11.01 5.48
CA VAL A 299 -12.75 -10.17 4.92
C VAL A 299 -11.41 -10.77 5.34
N ASP A 300 -10.65 -11.31 4.39
CA ASP A 300 -9.32 -11.87 4.66
C ASP A 300 -8.25 -10.78 4.75
N VAL A 301 -8.39 -9.73 3.93
CA VAL A 301 -7.43 -8.64 3.80
C VAL A 301 -8.16 -7.30 3.81
N ILE A 302 -7.62 -6.33 4.56
CA ILE A 302 -7.96 -4.91 4.38
C ILE A 302 -6.75 -4.19 3.79
N CYS A 303 -6.97 -3.35 2.78
CA CYS A 303 -6.02 -2.30 2.37
C CYS A 303 -6.65 -0.91 2.53
N GLY A 304 -5.81 0.13 2.66
CA GLY A 304 -6.29 1.51 2.57
C GLY A 304 -5.23 2.57 2.83
N GLY A 305 -5.45 3.76 2.27
CA GLY A 305 -4.59 4.95 2.43
C GLY A 305 -5.33 6.06 3.19
N PRO A 306 -5.48 5.97 4.53
CA PRO A 306 -6.25 6.95 5.30
C PRO A 306 -5.61 8.36 5.22
N PRO A 307 -6.32 9.38 4.70
CA PRO A 307 -5.70 10.67 4.43
C PRO A 307 -5.29 11.40 5.73
N CYS A 308 -4.00 11.75 5.81
CA CYS A 308 -3.37 12.44 6.93
C CYS A 308 -2.87 13.85 6.53
N GLN A 309 -3.75 14.67 5.95
CA GLN A 309 -3.40 16.00 5.41
C GLN A 309 -2.95 16.99 6.51
N GLY A 310 -3.30 16.75 7.78
CA GLY A 310 -2.81 17.52 8.92
C GLY A 310 -1.29 17.43 9.10
N ALA A 311 -0.66 16.31 8.72
CA ALA A 311 0.78 16.08 8.87
C ALA A 311 1.65 16.70 7.75
N SER A 312 1.12 16.74 6.51
CA SER A 312 1.88 17.06 5.29
C SER A 312 2.72 18.34 5.37
N GLY A 313 3.96 18.29 4.87
CA GLY A 313 4.85 19.45 4.78
C GLY A 313 4.32 20.64 3.97
N LEU A 314 3.29 20.45 3.14
CA LEU A 314 2.60 21.53 2.41
C LEU A 314 1.60 22.31 3.30
N ASN A 315 1.16 21.74 4.41
CA ASN A 315 0.19 22.35 5.32
C ASN A 315 0.88 23.35 6.24
N ARG A 316 0.47 24.63 6.17
CA ARG A 316 1.04 25.72 7.00
C ARG A 316 0.58 25.68 8.46
N PHE A 317 -0.57 25.09 8.74
CA PHE A 317 -1.20 25.07 10.07
C PHE A 317 -1.37 23.63 10.52
N ARG A 318 -0.43 23.11 11.31
CA ARG A 318 -0.36 21.70 11.72
C ARG A 318 -0.40 21.58 13.25
N ASN A 319 -1.32 20.78 13.79
CA ASN A 319 -1.43 20.57 15.23
C ASN A 319 -0.37 19.58 15.74
N VAL A 320 0.82 20.09 16.09
CA VAL A 320 1.94 19.26 16.61
C VAL A 320 1.64 18.74 18.02
N ALA A 321 0.85 19.45 18.82
CA ALA A 321 0.59 19.11 20.22
C ALA A 321 -0.44 17.99 20.39
N ALA A 322 -1.46 17.95 19.54
CA ALA A 322 -2.46 16.88 19.50
C ALA A 322 -2.80 16.49 18.05
N PRO A 323 -1.97 15.65 17.39
CA PRO A 323 -2.13 15.30 15.98
C PRO A 323 -3.47 14.65 15.59
N LEU A 324 -4.19 14.02 16.52
CA LEU A 324 -5.48 13.37 16.27
C LEU A 324 -6.69 14.31 16.45
N ASP A 325 -6.52 15.44 17.14
CA ASP A 325 -7.56 16.48 17.28
C ASP A 325 -7.71 17.28 15.97
N ASP A 326 -6.74 17.18 15.06
CA ASP A 326 -6.84 17.68 13.69
C ASP A 326 -7.70 16.71 12.86
N SER A 327 -8.95 17.11 12.58
CA SER A 327 -9.91 16.35 11.76
C SER A 327 -9.33 15.83 10.43
N ARG A 328 -8.31 16.50 9.87
CA ARG A 328 -7.61 16.12 8.63
C ARG A 328 -6.64 14.94 8.79
N ASN A 329 -6.52 14.39 10.00
CA ASN A 329 -5.83 13.15 10.31
C ASN A 329 -6.77 12.06 10.86
N TYR A 330 -8.04 12.38 11.18
CA TYR A 330 -8.96 11.50 11.91
C TYR A 330 -9.21 10.14 11.21
N GLN A 331 -9.09 10.09 9.89
CA GLN A 331 -9.28 8.86 9.10
C GLN A 331 -8.33 7.71 9.49
N ILE A 332 -7.18 8.00 10.13
CA ILE A 332 -6.30 6.96 10.70
C ILE A 332 -6.96 6.20 11.86
N VAL A 333 -7.81 6.88 12.64
CA VAL A 333 -8.60 6.30 13.74
C VAL A 333 -9.70 5.44 13.14
N VAL A 334 -10.44 5.98 12.16
CA VAL A 334 -11.54 5.30 11.46
C VAL A 334 -11.06 4.01 10.79
N PHE A 335 -9.92 4.06 10.10
CA PHE A 335 -9.28 2.88 9.50
C PHE A 335 -8.96 1.81 10.56
N MET A 336 -8.30 2.20 11.66
CA MET A 336 -7.93 1.28 12.72
C MET A 336 -9.16 0.72 13.46
N ASP A 337 -10.25 1.46 13.58
CA ASP A 337 -11.51 1.01 14.17
C ASP A 337 -12.32 0.07 13.25
N ILE A 338 -12.18 0.20 11.92
CA ILE A 338 -12.70 -0.79 10.95
C ILE A 338 -11.88 -2.10 11.04
N VAL A 339 -10.55 -2.00 11.13
CA VAL A 339 -9.66 -3.16 11.34
C VAL A 339 -9.97 -3.87 12.67
N ASP A 340 -10.18 -3.12 13.75
CA ASP A 340 -10.54 -3.66 15.08
C ASP A 340 -11.89 -4.38 15.08
N PHE A 341 -12.86 -3.88 14.30
CA PHE A 341 -14.20 -4.46 14.19
C PHE A 341 -14.26 -5.69 13.26
N LEU A 342 -13.56 -5.66 12.12
CA LEU A 342 -13.61 -6.75 11.12
C LEU A 342 -12.56 -7.84 11.34
N ARG A 343 -11.49 -7.57 12.10
CA ARG A 343 -10.39 -8.49 12.41
C ARG A 343 -9.92 -9.34 11.22
N PRO A 344 -9.52 -8.71 10.08
CA PRO A 344 -9.02 -9.44 8.93
C PRO A 344 -7.73 -10.20 9.25
N ARG A 345 -7.39 -11.20 8.43
CA ARG A 345 -6.15 -11.98 8.58
C ARG A 345 -4.89 -11.17 8.24
N PHE A 346 -5.03 -10.17 7.37
CA PHE A 346 -3.96 -9.27 6.92
C PHE A 346 -4.44 -7.81 6.82
N VAL A 347 -3.53 -6.85 6.97
CA VAL A 347 -3.82 -5.41 6.96
C VAL A 347 -2.71 -4.64 6.24
N LEU A 348 -3.07 -3.81 5.27
CA LEU A 348 -2.19 -2.86 4.60
C LEU A 348 -2.69 -1.44 4.88
N MET A 349 -1.82 -0.62 5.47
CA MET A 349 -2.05 0.81 5.61
C MET A 349 -0.95 1.57 4.85
N GLU A 350 -1.31 2.19 3.74
CA GLU A 350 -0.43 3.12 3.03
C GLU A 350 -0.43 4.49 3.74
N ASN A 351 0.69 5.21 3.67
CA ASN A 351 0.69 6.67 3.86
C ASN A 351 1.98 7.33 3.37
N VAL A 352 1.92 8.66 3.24
CA VAL A 352 3.06 9.53 2.98
C VAL A 352 4.09 9.51 4.13
N VAL A 353 5.38 9.56 3.79
CA VAL A 353 6.51 9.54 4.75
C VAL A 353 6.43 10.65 5.81
N ASP A 354 5.68 11.74 5.55
CA ASP A 354 5.42 12.79 6.54
C ASP A 354 4.76 12.27 7.84
N ILE A 355 4.05 11.12 7.85
CA ILE A 355 3.53 10.54 9.10
C ILE A 355 4.62 10.07 10.08
N LEU A 356 5.85 9.88 9.59
CA LEU A 356 7.05 9.52 10.35
C LEU A 356 7.90 10.74 10.74
N LYS A 357 7.75 11.85 10.00
CA LYS A 357 8.47 13.12 10.23
C LYS A 357 7.68 14.07 11.15
N PHE A 358 6.36 14.12 11.00
CA PHE A 358 5.48 15.01 11.76
C PHE A 358 5.34 14.58 13.23
N ALA A 359 5.42 15.54 14.15
CA ALA A 359 5.25 15.34 15.60
C ALA A 359 6.07 14.14 16.18
N GLY A 360 7.32 13.96 15.74
CA GLY A 360 8.18 12.84 16.17
C GLY A 360 7.79 11.47 15.60
N GLY A 361 7.00 11.47 14.52
CA GLY A 361 6.44 10.29 13.87
C GLY A 361 5.11 9.83 14.48
N PHE A 362 4.38 10.72 15.18
CA PHE A 362 3.21 10.39 15.99
C PHE A 362 2.22 9.45 15.27
N LEU A 363 1.83 9.77 14.03
CA LEU A 363 0.80 9.03 13.30
C LEU A 363 1.28 7.62 12.88
N GLY A 364 2.55 7.46 12.51
CA GLY A 364 3.14 6.14 12.27
C GLY A 364 3.25 5.31 13.55
N ARG A 365 3.63 5.95 14.67
CA ARG A 365 3.65 5.30 16.00
C ARG A 365 2.26 4.86 16.44
N TYR A 366 1.23 5.69 16.22
CA TYR A 366 -0.17 5.38 16.49
C TYR A 366 -0.66 4.17 15.69
N ALA A 367 -0.39 4.12 14.38
CA ALA A 367 -0.77 2.99 13.53
C ALA A 367 -0.14 1.67 14.01
N LEU A 368 1.18 1.68 14.26
CA LEU A 368 1.92 0.54 14.79
C LEU A 368 1.42 0.12 16.18
N SER A 369 1.15 1.10 17.06
CA SER A 369 0.57 0.92 18.39
C SER A 369 -0.79 0.23 18.36
N ARG A 370 -1.72 0.70 17.50
CA ARG A 370 -3.05 0.09 17.33
C ARG A 370 -2.93 -1.37 16.86
N LEU A 371 -2.12 -1.65 15.84
CA LEU A 371 -1.91 -3.03 15.35
C LEU A 371 -1.36 -3.95 16.45
N VAL A 372 -0.28 -3.56 17.11
CA VAL A 372 0.34 -4.34 18.18
C VAL A 372 -0.62 -4.51 19.38
N LYS A 373 -1.41 -3.49 19.74
CA LYS A 373 -2.45 -3.56 20.78
C LYS A 373 -3.61 -4.49 20.40
N MET A 374 -3.96 -4.56 19.12
CA MET A 374 -4.94 -5.53 18.60
C MET A 374 -4.37 -6.96 18.52
N HIS A 375 -3.10 -7.16 18.89
CA HIS A 375 -2.32 -8.39 18.77
C HIS A 375 -2.08 -8.88 17.33
N TYR A 376 -2.01 -7.95 16.39
CA TYR A 376 -1.37 -8.23 15.09
C TYR A 376 0.15 -8.30 15.25
N GLN A 377 0.77 -9.20 14.50
CA GLN A 377 2.16 -9.04 14.11
C GLN A 377 2.25 -7.85 13.14
N ALA A 378 3.28 -7.01 13.25
CA ALA A 378 3.37 -5.77 12.49
C ALA A 378 4.83 -5.42 12.18
N LYS A 379 5.06 -4.73 11.07
CA LYS A 379 6.32 -4.03 10.75
C LYS A 379 6.01 -2.77 9.94
N LEU A 380 7.00 -1.90 9.79
CA LEU A 380 6.90 -0.66 9.03
C LEU A 380 8.09 -0.54 8.08
N GLY A 381 7.85 -0.05 6.86
CA GLY A 381 8.85 0.04 5.81
C GLY A 381 8.66 1.23 4.89
N MET A 382 9.75 1.72 4.31
CA MET A 382 9.78 2.78 3.31
C MET A 382 10.55 2.27 2.07
N MET A 383 9.85 1.73 1.07
CA MET A 383 10.48 1.31 -0.18
C MET A 383 10.39 2.43 -1.23
N VAL A 384 11.49 2.69 -1.95
CA VAL A 384 11.51 3.72 -2.99
C VAL A 384 11.02 3.17 -4.33
N ALA A 385 9.71 3.26 -4.52
CA ALA A 385 9.19 3.80 -5.76
C ALA A 385 9.80 3.28 -7.09
N GLY A 386 10.59 4.11 -7.78
CA GLY A 386 11.18 3.79 -9.08
C GLY A 386 11.99 2.48 -9.09
N CYS A 387 12.51 2.06 -7.93
CA CYS A 387 13.20 0.79 -7.78
C CYS A 387 12.33 -0.45 -8.09
N TYR A 388 11.01 -0.34 -8.14
CA TYR A 388 10.08 -1.42 -8.52
C TYR A 388 9.61 -1.30 -9.97
N GLY A 389 10.24 -0.39 -10.71
CA GLY A 389 9.82 0.04 -12.02
C GLY A 389 8.66 1.05 -12.02
N ILE A 390 8.18 1.60 -10.86
CA ILE A 390 7.30 2.81 -10.70
C ILE A 390 6.77 3.10 -9.24
N PRO A 391 6.29 4.33 -8.85
CA PRO A 391 6.28 4.84 -7.43
C PRO A 391 5.27 4.46 -6.27
N THR A 392 5.77 3.89 -5.13
CA THR A 392 5.30 3.88 -3.68
C THR A 392 4.31 2.80 -3.08
N ILE A 393 4.17 2.71 -1.73
CA ILE A 393 4.23 1.53 -0.75
C ILE A 393 3.23 1.55 0.46
N PRO A 394 3.22 0.73 1.59
CA PRO A 394 3.67 -0.67 1.95
C PRO A 394 2.65 -1.55 2.81
N TYR A 395 2.86 -2.89 2.95
CA TYR A 395 1.87 -3.92 3.45
C TYR A 395 2.18 -4.65 4.82
N ALA A 396 1.20 -5.29 5.51
CA ALA A 396 1.40 -6.17 6.71
C ALA A 396 0.42 -7.37 6.91
N GLY A 397 0.73 -8.29 7.85
CA GLY A 397 -0.06 -9.51 8.14
C GLY A 397 0.62 -10.47 9.11
N LYS A 398 0.64 -11.79 8.85
CA LYS A 398 1.85 -12.58 9.17
C LYS A 398 2.91 -12.11 8.19
N LEU A 399 4.03 -11.61 8.70
CA LEU A 399 4.87 -10.68 7.94
C LEU A 399 5.39 -11.27 6.62
N PRO A 400 4.94 -10.77 5.46
CA PRO A 400 5.69 -10.93 4.23
C PRO A 400 6.99 -10.11 4.32
N PRO A 401 8.12 -10.58 3.77
CA PRO A 401 9.29 -9.73 3.57
C PRO A 401 8.92 -8.53 2.69
N TYR A 402 9.68 -7.43 2.79
CA TYR A 402 9.57 -6.37 1.79
C TYR A 402 10.38 -6.80 0.56
N PRO A 403 9.79 -6.81 -0.65
CA PRO A 403 10.58 -7.04 -1.85
C PRO A 403 11.62 -5.93 -2.00
N LEU A 404 12.84 -6.29 -2.37
CA LEU A 404 13.98 -5.39 -2.57
C LEU A 404 13.88 -4.63 -3.90
N PRO A 405 14.66 -3.55 -4.07
CA PRO A 405 14.88 -2.90 -5.34
C PRO A 405 15.15 -3.88 -6.50
N THR A 406 14.64 -3.54 -7.68
CA THR A 406 14.81 -4.29 -8.94
C THR A 406 15.38 -3.40 -10.06
N HIS A 407 15.35 -2.08 -9.87
CA HIS A 407 15.87 -1.06 -10.78
C HIS A 407 16.76 -0.08 -9.99
N ASP A 408 17.91 0.31 -10.55
CA ASP A 408 18.87 1.24 -9.95
C ASP A 408 18.36 2.68 -10.09
N VAL A 409 17.79 3.23 -9.01
CA VAL A 409 17.20 4.58 -9.00
C VAL A 409 17.82 5.41 -7.89
N VAL A 410 18.51 6.49 -8.27
CA VAL A 410 19.07 7.49 -7.35
C VAL A 410 17.97 8.11 -6.50
N VAL A 411 17.92 7.72 -5.22
CA VAL A 411 16.92 8.17 -4.24
C VAL A 411 17.12 9.65 -3.91
N LYS A 412 16.25 10.52 -4.44
CA LYS A 412 16.33 11.98 -4.23
C LYS A 412 15.56 12.41 -2.97
N GLY A 413 16.16 12.20 -1.81
CA GLY A 413 15.70 12.74 -0.52
C GLY A 413 16.02 11.81 0.64
N SER A 414 16.16 12.37 1.85
CA SER A 414 16.45 11.58 3.05
C SER A 414 15.19 10.94 3.66
N PHE A 415 15.34 9.69 4.07
CA PHE A 415 14.51 9.08 5.10
C PHE A 415 14.60 9.90 6.41
N PRO A 416 13.64 9.81 7.33
CA PRO A 416 13.82 10.42 8.64
C PRO A 416 14.86 9.64 9.43
N VAL A 417 15.89 10.31 9.98
CA VAL A 417 17.03 9.67 10.69
C VAL A 417 16.58 8.68 11.77
N SER A 418 15.55 9.03 12.54
CA SER A 418 14.96 8.17 13.59
C SER A 418 14.15 6.97 13.07
N TRP A 419 14.16 6.72 11.76
CA TRP A 419 13.44 5.67 11.05
C TRP A 419 14.25 5.07 9.88
N GLU A 420 15.56 5.37 9.75
CA GLU A 420 16.41 4.88 8.65
C GLU A 420 16.46 3.34 8.59
N HIS A 421 16.39 2.66 9.74
CA HIS A 421 16.28 1.21 9.88
C HIS A 421 14.95 0.59 9.38
N ASN A 422 14.02 1.41 8.87
CA ASN A 422 12.83 0.98 8.15
C ASN A 422 12.93 1.27 6.63
N ALA A 423 14.03 1.83 6.12
CA ALA A 423 14.23 2.01 4.68
C ALA A 423 14.44 0.65 4.00
N VAL A 424 13.70 0.36 2.93
CA VAL A 424 13.90 -0.88 2.16
C VAL A 424 14.82 -0.59 0.98
N ALA A 425 16.08 -0.95 1.18
CA ALA A 425 17.16 -0.92 0.20
C ALA A 425 18.03 -2.19 0.38
N TYR A 426 19.03 -2.34 -0.47
CA TYR A 426 20.16 -3.24 -0.21
C TYR A 426 21.13 -2.60 0.79
N ASP A 427 21.97 -3.40 1.45
CA ASP A 427 23.01 -2.87 2.33
C ASP A 427 24.15 -2.24 1.51
N GLU A 428 24.87 -1.25 2.07
CA GLU A 428 25.91 -0.50 1.34
C GLU A 428 27.08 -1.36 0.81
N THR A 429 27.22 -2.59 1.34
CA THR A 429 28.20 -3.58 0.90
C THR A 429 27.77 -4.42 -0.31
N ASP A 430 26.46 -4.47 -0.59
CA ASP A 430 25.89 -5.33 -1.62
C ASP A 430 26.14 -4.80 -3.04
N LYS A 431 26.16 -5.71 -4.01
CA LYS A 431 26.34 -5.39 -5.44
C LYS A 431 25.30 -6.13 -6.29
N PRO A 432 24.00 -5.83 -6.12
CA PRO A 432 22.93 -6.47 -6.86
C PRO A 432 22.98 -6.14 -8.35
N GLN A 433 22.49 -7.07 -9.18
CA GLN A 433 22.29 -6.84 -10.62
C GLN A 433 20.91 -6.22 -10.87
N LEU A 434 20.81 -4.90 -10.65
CA LEU A 434 19.59 -4.14 -10.90
C LEU A 434 19.43 -3.79 -12.37
N ARG A 435 18.18 -3.57 -12.79
CA ARG A 435 17.84 -3.02 -14.12
C ARG A 435 18.10 -1.52 -14.16
N GLU A 436 18.31 -0.95 -15.34
CA GLU A 436 18.41 0.51 -15.49
C GLU A 436 17.10 1.21 -15.08
N ALA A 437 17.18 2.45 -14.61
CA ALA A 437 16.01 3.26 -14.26
C ALA A 437 15.15 3.59 -15.50
N LEU A 438 13.86 3.29 -15.44
CA LEU A 438 12.91 3.76 -16.46
C LEU A 438 12.80 5.29 -16.43
N VAL A 439 13.02 5.91 -17.59
CA VAL A 439 12.89 7.36 -17.81
C VAL A 439 11.59 7.71 -18.53
N LEU A 440 11.28 9.00 -18.65
CA LEU A 440 10.07 9.48 -19.32
C LEU A 440 9.91 8.93 -20.76
N ALA A 441 11.01 8.79 -21.51
CA ALA A 441 11.00 8.20 -22.85
C ALA A 441 10.46 6.77 -22.85
N ASP A 442 10.83 5.94 -21.86
CA ASP A 442 10.31 4.59 -21.73
C ASP A 442 8.82 4.59 -21.44
N ALA A 443 8.34 5.56 -20.65
CA ALA A 443 6.94 5.64 -20.25
C ALA A 443 6.00 6.13 -21.38
N ILE A 444 6.39 7.10 -22.21
CA ILE A 444 5.42 7.82 -23.08
C ILE A 444 5.79 8.00 -24.56
N SER A 445 6.94 7.54 -25.05
CA SER A 445 7.41 7.84 -26.42
C SER A 445 6.62 7.21 -27.58
N ASP A 446 5.72 6.25 -27.34
CA ASP A 446 4.76 5.74 -28.33
C ASP A 446 3.40 6.47 -28.33
N LEU A 447 3.20 7.45 -27.46
CA LEU A 447 1.92 8.15 -27.37
C LEU A 447 1.76 9.19 -28.50
N PRO A 448 0.59 9.23 -29.16
CA PRO A 448 0.38 10.12 -30.28
C PRO A 448 0.38 11.60 -29.84
N PRO A 449 0.96 12.53 -30.62
CA PRO A 449 0.94 13.95 -30.25
C PRO A 449 -0.49 14.52 -30.25
N VAL A 450 -0.77 15.34 -29.23
CA VAL A 450 -2.06 15.99 -28.94
C VAL A 450 -1.87 17.46 -28.53
N LYS A 451 -2.90 18.28 -28.70
CA LYS A 451 -2.88 19.73 -28.38
C LYS A 451 -3.29 20.00 -26.93
N ASN A 452 -3.01 21.20 -26.42
CA ASN A 452 -3.58 21.72 -25.16
C ASN A 452 -5.11 21.64 -25.12
N THR A 453 -5.77 21.70 -26.28
CA THR A 453 -7.24 21.65 -26.44
C THR A 453 -7.79 20.25 -26.73
N GLU A 454 -7.04 19.17 -26.47
CA GLU A 454 -7.53 17.80 -26.71
C GLU A 454 -8.59 17.41 -25.68
N ASP A 455 -9.75 16.97 -26.16
CA ASP A 455 -10.94 16.72 -25.34
C ASP A 455 -11.53 15.31 -25.47
N ARG A 456 -10.98 14.47 -26.36
CA ARG A 456 -11.46 13.11 -26.57
C ARG A 456 -11.01 12.17 -25.45
N ASP A 457 -11.97 11.46 -24.87
CA ASP A 457 -11.71 10.44 -23.84
C ASP A 457 -11.13 9.13 -24.42
N GLU A 458 -11.29 8.88 -25.72
CA GLU A 458 -10.75 7.71 -26.41
C GLU A 458 -10.18 8.08 -27.79
N MET A 459 -9.02 7.53 -28.14
CA MET A 459 -8.44 7.64 -29.49
C MET A 459 -7.64 6.37 -29.87
N PRO A 460 -7.31 6.15 -31.16
CA PRO A 460 -6.39 5.08 -31.54
C PRO A 460 -4.92 5.48 -31.29
N TYR A 461 -4.06 4.50 -30.99
CA TYR A 461 -2.62 4.66 -31.12
C TYR A 461 -2.23 4.91 -32.59
N LYS A 462 -1.16 5.68 -32.80
CA LYS A 462 -0.59 5.92 -34.14
C LYS A 462 0.62 5.03 -34.46
N SER A 463 1.24 4.42 -33.45
CA SER A 463 2.44 3.57 -33.56
C SER A 463 2.33 2.27 -32.75
N SER A 464 3.29 1.37 -32.97
CA SER A 464 3.63 0.31 -32.01
C SER A 464 4.20 0.92 -30.72
N PHE A 465 4.42 0.07 -29.72
CA PHE A 465 5.35 0.37 -28.63
C PHE A 465 6.79 0.38 -29.16
N HIS A 466 7.69 1.01 -28.42
CA HIS A 466 9.14 1.03 -28.67
C HIS A 466 9.95 0.37 -27.54
N THR A 467 9.38 0.24 -26.35
CA THR A 467 10.02 -0.33 -25.14
C THR A 467 9.20 -1.46 -24.54
N ASP A 468 9.86 -2.31 -23.74
CA ASP A 468 9.18 -3.35 -22.95
C ASP A 468 8.09 -2.75 -22.06
N PHE A 469 8.38 -1.63 -21.38
CA PHE A 469 7.39 -0.97 -20.52
C PHE A 469 6.10 -0.59 -21.29
N GLN A 470 6.23 -0.06 -22.50
CA GLN A 470 5.08 0.29 -23.35
C GLN A 470 4.34 -0.94 -23.86
N TYR A 471 5.06 -2.03 -24.16
CA TYR A 471 4.44 -3.32 -24.47
C TYR A 471 3.59 -3.81 -23.28
N LEU A 472 4.16 -3.82 -22.07
CA LEU A 472 3.48 -4.24 -20.86
C LEU A 472 2.22 -3.40 -20.59
N MET A 473 2.33 -2.06 -20.58
CA MET A 473 1.16 -1.19 -20.35
C MET A 473 0.05 -1.41 -21.39
N ARG A 474 0.38 -1.81 -22.63
CA ARG A 474 -0.58 -2.02 -23.74
C ARG A 474 -1.18 -3.43 -23.82
N LEU A 475 -0.86 -4.33 -22.89
CA LEU A 475 -1.51 -5.63 -22.75
C LEU A 475 -3.01 -5.47 -22.37
N PRO A 476 -3.89 -6.37 -22.84
CA PRO A 476 -5.30 -6.39 -22.44
C PRO A 476 -5.48 -6.91 -20.99
N LYS A 477 -6.64 -6.70 -20.36
CA LYS A 477 -6.90 -7.08 -18.95
C LYS A 477 -6.67 -8.57 -18.69
N GLU A 478 -7.03 -9.43 -19.64
CA GLU A 478 -6.79 -10.88 -19.59
C GLU A 478 -5.29 -11.21 -19.64
N GLY A 479 -4.52 -10.42 -20.39
CA GLY A 479 -3.07 -10.55 -20.53
C GLY A 479 -2.29 -10.00 -19.33
N PHE A 480 -2.91 -9.26 -18.41
CA PHE A 480 -2.34 -8.89 -17.11
C PHE A 480 -2.62 -9.93 -16.02
N ASN A 481 -3.71 -10.71 -16.14
CA ASN A 481 -4.26 -11.56 -15.08
C ASN A 481 -3.90 -13.06 -15.23
N GLY A 482 -2.77 -13.40 -15.88
CA GLY A 482 -2.36 -14.81 -16.04
C GLY A 482 -2.96 -15.53 -17.25
N GLY A 483 -3.71 -14.85 -18.11
CA GLY A 483 -4.48 -15.45 -19.20
C GLY A 483 -3.65 -16.02 -20.34
N ASN A 484 -4.18 -17.05 -21.02
CA ASN A 484 -3.50 -17.77 -22.09
C ASN A 484 -2.97 -16.85 -23.21
N ALA A 485 -1.66 -16.91 -23.45
CA ALA A 485 -0.93 -16.08 -24.40
C ALA A 485 -1.43 -16.17 -25.87
N SER A 486 -2.24 -17.19 -26.21
CA SER A 486 -2.92 -17.29 -27.50
C SER A 486 -3.87 -16.10 -27.78
N HIS A 487 -4.41 -15.45 -26.75
CA HIS A 487 -5.25 -14.26 -26.88
C HIS A 487 -4.48 -12.94 -26.70
N ALA A 488 -3.33 -12.96 -26.01
CA ALA A 488 -2.51 -11.79 -25.74
C ALA A 488 -1.89 -11.13 -27.00
N LYS A 489 -1.89 -11.80 -28.15
CA LYS A 489 -1.43 -11.27 -29.46
C LYS A 489 -2.28 -10.11 -30.03
N ARG A 490 -3.23 -9.56 -29.25
CA ARG A 490 -3.95 -8.31 -29.55
C ARG A 490 -3.70 -7.30 -28.42
N SER A 491 -2.73 -6.43 -28.61
CA SER A 491 -2.57 -5.21 -27.80
C SER A 491 -3.80 -4.31 -27.92
N SER A 492 -4.01 -3.42 -26.94
CA SER A 492 -5.13 -2.49 -27.00
C SER A 492 -5.04 -1.60 -28.25
N LYS A 493 -6.13 -1.56 -29.03
CA LYS A 493 -6.29 -0.61 -30.14
C LYS A 493 -6.80 0.77 -29.67
N LYS A 494 -7.27 0.88 -28.43
CA LYS A 494 -7.79 2.11 -27.83
C LYS A 494 -6.84 2.64 -26.77
N LEU A 495 -6.59 3.94 -26.85
CA LEU A 495 -5.88 4.74 -25.88
C LEU A 495 -6.93 5.61 -25.16
N TYR A 496 -7.13 5.36 -23.86
CA TYR A 496 -8.05 6.14 -23.03
C TYR A 496 -7.33 7.30 -22.33
N ASP A 497 -8.05 8.39 -22.02
CA ASP A 497 -7.58 9.49 -21.16
C ASP A 497 -6.32 10.23 -21.64
N HIS A 498 -5.96 10.14 -22.92
CA HIS A 498 -4.81 10.86 -23.49
C HIS A 498 -5.15 12.31 -23.86
N ARG A 499 -5.58 13.06 -22.83
CA ARG A 499 -5.97 14.47 -22.88
C ARG A 499 -5.30 15.24 -21.72
N PRO A 500 -4.84 16.50 -21.94
CA PRO A 500 -4.25 17.32 -20.89
C PRO A 500 -5.31 18.07 -20.07
N LEU A 501 -4.89 18.75 -19.01
CA LEU A 501 -5.63 19.93 -18.54
C LEU A 501 -5.48 21.04 -19.58
N ILE A 502 -6.63 21.53 -20.08
CA ILE A 502 -6.66 22.69 -20.97
C ILE A 502 -6.24 23.91 -20.15
N MET A 503 -5.05 24.43 -20.42
CA MET A 503 -4.56 25.68 -19.82
C MET A 503 -5.35 26.87 -20.36
N ASN A 504 -5.51 27.89 -19.51
CA ASN A 504 -6.02 29.20 -19.93
C ASN A 504 -5.05 29.88 -20.93
N GLU A 505 -5.53 30.92 -21.62
CA GLU A 505 -4.78 31.61 -22.67
C GLU A 505 -3.44 32.17 -22.19
N ASP A 506 -3.38 32.74 -20.98
CA ASP A 506 -2.14 33.29 -20.41
C ASP A 506 -1.09 32.20 -20.17
N ASP A 507 -1.48 31.09 -19.56
CA ASP A 507 -0.59 29.98 -19.23
C ASP A 507 -0.20 29.14 -20.44
N PHE A 508 -1.04 29.12 -21.47
CA PHE A 508 -0.71 28.57 -22.78
C PHE A 508 0.29 29.48 -23.52
N GLU A 509 0.10 30.80 -23.56
CA GLU A 509 1.06 31.73 -24.18
C GLU A 509 2.43 31.66 -23.47
N ARG A 510 2.44 31.60 -22.12
CA ARG A 510 3.66 31.32 -21.33
C ARG A 510 4.31 30.00 -21.74
N THR A 511 3.55 28.91 -21.81
CA THR A 511 4.05 27.58 -22.16
C THR A 511 4.68 27.55 -23.56
N CYS A 512 4.06 28.20 -24.55
CA CYS A 512 4.61 28.33 -25.90
C CYS A 512 5.94 29.10 -25.94
N LYS A 513 6.22 29.97 -24.97
CA LYS A 513 7.49 30.70 -24.83
C LYS A 513 8.57 29.94 -24.04
N ILE A 514 8.25 28.82 -23.39
CA ILE A 514 9.27 27.98 -22.71
C ILE A 514 10.08 27.17 -23.74
N PRO A 515 11.41 27.31 -23.82
CA PRO A 515 12.25 26.59 -24.78
C PRO A 515 12.09 25.06 -24.70
N LYS A 516 12.22 24.38 -25.83
CA LYS A 516 12.10 22.90 -25.92
C LYS A 516 13.46 22.25 -25.71
N ARG A 517 13.96 22.31 -24.48
CA ARG A 517 15.20 21.64 -24.03
C ARG A 517 15.10 21.17 -22.57
N LYS A 518 15.99 20.26 -22.17
CA LYS A 518 16.14 19.82 -20.78
C LYS A 518 16.34 21.01 -19.83
N GLY A 519 15.70 20.94 -18.65
CA GLY A 519 15.76 21.96 -17.61
C GLY A 519 15.07 23.29 -17.95
N ALA A 520 14.40 23.43 -19.10
CA ALA A 520 13.72 24.66 -19.47
C ALA A 520 12.54 24.95 -18.53
N ASN A 521 12.43 26.19 -18.05
CA ASN A 521 11.43 26.62 -17.07
C ASN A 521 11.15 28.13 -17.16
N PHE A 522 10.34 28.70 -16.26
CA PHE A 522 9.99 30.13 -16.29
C PHE A 522 11.19 31.09 -16.29
N ARG A 523 12.37 30.65 -15.82
CA ARG A 523 13.61 31.42 -15.84
C ARG A 523 14.18 31.69 -17.24
N ASP A 524 13.69 30.96 -18.24
CA ASP A 524 14.06 31.14 -19.65
C ASP A 524 13.11 32.11 -20.39
N LEU A 525 12.16 32.75 -19.68
CA LEU A 525 11.27 33.76 -20.23
C LEU A 525 11.95 35.13 -20.32
N GLU A 526 11.51 35.94 -21.28
CA GLU A 526 11.99 37.30 -21.49
C GLU A 526 11.76 38.19 -20.24
N GLY A 527 12.76 39.00 -19.91
CA GLY A 527 12.75 39.86 -18.72
C GLY A 527 13.22 39.19 -17.42
N VAL A 528 13.62 37.91 -17.44
CA VAL A 528 14.17 37.21 -16.26
C VAL A 528 15.69 37.28 -16.22
N SER A 529 16.22 37.68 -15.06
CA SER A 529 17.64 37.51 -14.69
C SER A 529 17.78 36.51 -13.53
N VAL A 530 18.91 35.81 -13.46
CA VAL A 530 19.28 34.95 -12.31
C VAL A 530 20.55 35.48 -11.67
N ARG A 531 20.49 35.75 -10.37
CA ARG A 531 21.60 36.29 -9.56
C ARG A 531 22.61 35.19 -9.18
N PRO A 532 23.85 35.56 -8.77
CA PRO A 532 24.86 34.59 -8.32
C PRO A 532 24.44 33.71 -7.14
N ASP A 533 23.48 34.14 -6.31
CA ASP A 533 22.91 33.34 -5.21
C ASP A 533 21.78 32.40 -5.66
N ASN A 534 21.62 32.22 -6.98
CA ASN A 534 20.57 31.47 -7.65
C ASN A 534 19.13 32.00 -7.41
N SER A 535 18.95 33.22 -6.92
CA SER A 535 17.63 33.88 -6.87
C SER A 535 17.27 34.54 -8.22
N VAL A 536 15.98 34.73 -8.47
CA VAL A 536 15.44 35.39 -9.67
C VAL A 536 15.25 36.88 -9.43
N GLU A 537 15.59 37.68 -10.44
CA GLU A 537 15.40 39.12 -10.50
C GLU A 537 14.60 39.50 -11.77
N LEU A 538 13.74 40.51 -11.65
CA LEU A 538 12.97 41.09 -12.74
C LEU A 538 13.19 42.60 -12.78
N ASP A 539 13.21 43.17 -13.98
CA ASP A 539 12.85 44.59 -14.14
C ASP A 539 11.36 44.75 -13.81
N LEU A 540 11.03 45.60 -12.84
CA LEU A 540 9.66 45.87 -12.41
C LEU A 540 9.00 47.03 -13.17
N GLU A 541 9.79 47.87 -13.84
CA GLU A 541 9.33 49.03 -14.61
C GLU A 541 9.03 48.63 -16.06
N ASN A 542 9.89 47.81 -16.69
CA ASN A 542 9.79 47.42 -18.10
C ASN A 542 9.34 45.96 -18.29
N ARG A 543 8.29 45.53 -17.58
CA ARG A 543 7.80 44.14 -17.63
C ARG A 543 7.19 43.78 -18.99
N VAL A 544 7.72 42.73 -19.61
CA VAL A 544 7.12 42.10 -20.80
C VAL A 544 5.70 41.61 -20.48
N LEU A 545 4.74 41.96 -21.34
CA LEU A 545 3.32 41.61 -21.19
C LEU A 545 2.91 40.49 -22.15
N LEU A 546 1.83 39.80 -21.80
CA LEU A 546 1.09 38.86 -22.64
C LEU A 546 0.08 39.60 -23.52
N SER A 547 -0.53 38.89 -24.46
CA SER A 547 -1.64 39.39 -25.29
C SER A 547 -2.83 39.93 -24.48
N SER A 548 -2.99 39.46 -23.23
CA SER A 548 -4.02 39.90 -22.27
C SER A 548 -3.67 41.16 -21.47
N GLY A 549 -2.47 41.74 -21.66
CA GLY A 549 -1.95 42.85 -20.86
C GLY A 549 -1.43 42.45 -19.46
N LYS A 550 -1.51 41.18 -19.07
CA LYS A 550 -0.89 40.68 -17.82
C LYS A 550 0.62 40.44 -18.02
N PRO A 551 1.44 40.45 -16.96
CA PRO A 551 2.87 40.12 -17.09
C PRO A 551 3.12 38.71 -17.64
N LEU A 552 4.15 38.60 -18.50
CA LEU A 552 4.67 37.34 -19.01
C LEU A 552 5.11 36.43 -17.86
N VAL A 553 6.00 36.93 -17.00
CA VAL A 553 6.51 36.23 -15.82
C VAL A 553 5.61 36.51 -14.61
N PRO A 554 4.97 35.50 -13.99
CA PRO A 554 4.10 35.72 -12.83
C PRO A 554 4.85 35.97 -11.53
N ASP A 555 4.33 36.87 -10.69
CA ASP A 555 4.95 37.25 -9.41
C ASP A 555 5.14 36.07 -8.45
N TYR A 556 4.18 35.13 -8.44
CA TYR A 556 4.25 33.93 -7.59
C TYR A 556 5.43 33.01 -7.96
N ALA A 557 5.88 33.02 -9.22
CA ALA A 557 6.99 32.19 -9.67
C ALA A 557 8.32 32.72 -9.12
N VAL A 558 8.46 34.05 -9.06
CA VAL A 558 9.60 34.75 -8.43
C VAL A 558 9.54 34.66 -6.90
N ALA A 559 8.35 34.69 -6.29
CA ALA A 559 8.22 34.50 -4.84
C ALA A 559 8.56 33.06 -4.37
N LEU A 560 8.41 32.06 -5.25
CA LEU A 560 8.55 30.64 -4.88
C LEU A 560 9.97 30.30 -4.44
N GLN A 561 10.09 29.76 -3.22
CA GLN A 561 11.38 29.43 -2.58
C GLN A 561 12.38 30.61 -2.56
N GLN A 562 11.89 31.84 -2.32
CA GLN A 562 12.70 33.07 -2.31
C GLN A 562 13.42 33.30 -3.66
N GLY A 563 12.73 33.07 -4.78
CA GLY A 563 13.28 33.16 -6.13
C GLY A 563 14.18 31.99 -6.54
N ARG A 564 14.53 31.07 -5.63
CA ARG A 564 15.48 29.97 -5.91
C ARG A 564 14.84 28.72 -6.52
N SER A 565 13.53 28.75 -6.80
CA SER A 565 12.86 27.66 -7.51
C SER A 565 13.15 27.70 -9.02
N SER A 566 13.23 26.52 -9.63
CA SER A 566 13.24 26.29 -11.09
C SER A 566 12.00 25.51 -11.56
N ARG A 567 11.02 25.30 -10.68
CA ARG A 567 9.84 24.45 -10.96
C ARG A 567 8.74 25.11 -11.83
N PRO A 568 8.38 26.40 -11.65
CA PRO A 568 7.29 27.01 -12.41
C PRO A 568 7.54 26.96 -13.91
N PHE A 569 6.51 26.60 -14.67
CA PHE A 569 6.53 26.37 -16.12
C PHE A 569 7.68 25.48 -16.60
N GLY A 570 8.11 24.52 -15.77
CA GLY A 570 9.15 23.57 -16.10
C GLY A 570 8.69 22.52 -17.11
N ARG A 571 9.50 22.30 -18.15
CA ARG A 571 9.43 21.09 -18.99
C ARG A 571 10.20 19.96 -18.32
N ILE A 572 9.57 18.78 -18.23
CA ILE A 572 10.30 17.54 -17.98
C ILE A 572 10.95 17.07 -19.30
N TRP A 573 12.07 16.36 -19.23
CA TRP A 573 12.77 15.84 -20.40
C TRP A 573 12.75 14.31 -20.53
N TRP A 574 13.13 13.83 -21.71
CA TRP A 574 13.03 12.42 -22.10
C TRP A 574 13.86 11.45 -21.24
N ASP A 575 15.01 11.90 -20.74
CA ASP A 575 15.96 11.17 -19.90
C ASP A 575 15.80 11.51 -18.40
N GLU A 576 14.62 11.96 -17.98
CA GLU A 576 14.33 12.32 -16.59
C GLU A 576 13.29 11.39 -15.97
N ILE A 577 13.43 11.16 -14.66
CA ILE A 577 12.50 10.41 -13.82
C ILE A 577 11.56 11.40 -13.12
N MET A 578 10.25 11.26 -13.31
CA MET A 578 9.26 12.03 -12.56
C MET A 578 9.18 11.53 -11.10
N GLY A 579 9.57 12.37 -10.14
CA GLY A 579 9.74 11.94 -8.75
C GLY A 579 8.44 11.70 -7.95
N THR A 580 7.38 12.43 -8.24
CA THR A 580 6.05 12.24 -7.63
C THR A 580 4.99 12.69 -8.64
N VAL A 581 4.01 11.83 -8.93
CA VAL A 581 2.91 12.18 -9.83
C VAL A 581 1.96 13.13 -9.10
N PHE A 582 1.53 14.18 -9.80
CA PHE A 582 0.75 15.27 -9.22
C PHE A 582 -0.76 15.01 -9.29
N THR A 583 -1.49 15.62 -8.36
CA THR A 583 -2.97 15.63 -8.33
C THR A 583 -3.59 16.78 -9.14
N SER A 584 -2.79 17.80 -9.46
CA SER A 584 -3.10 18.84 -10.45
C SER A 584 -1.87 19.12 -11.34
N PRO A 585 -2.00 19.14 -12.67
CA PRO A 585 -0.89 19.39 -13.61
C PRO A 585 -0.54 20.88 -13.75
N GLU A 586 -1.19 21.78 -13.03
CA GLU A 586 -1.06 23.23 -13.21
C GLU A 586 0.42 23.67 -13.08
N PRO A 587 1.00 24.32 -14.11
CA PRO A 587 2.45 24.53 -14.22
C PRO A 587 3.01 25.58 -13.24
N HIS A 588 2.19 26.08 -12.32
CA HIS A 588 2.50 27.27 -11.51
C HIS A 588 3.62 27.06 -10.47
N SER A 589 3.85 25.82 -10.05
CA SER A 589 4.84 25.48 -9.01
C SER A 589 5.55 24.13 -9.24
N GLN A 590 5.37 23.55 -10.43
CA GLN A 590 5.68 22.16 -10.73
C GLN A 590 6.19 22.01 -12.18
N ILE A 591 7.06 21.02 -12.38
CA ILE A 591 7.58 20.63 -13.69
C ILE A 591 6.58 19.66 -14.32
N THR A 592 5.68 20.17 -15.15
CA THR A 592 4.53 19.41 -15.70
C THR A 592 4.37 19.51 -17.22
N ILE A 593 5.16 20.36 -17.89
CA ILE A 593 5.06 20.60 -19.32
C ILE A 593 5.77 19.47 -20.08
N HIS A 594 5.15 18.96 -21.15
CA HIS A 594 5.70 17.91 -22.00
C HIS A 594 7.02 18.38 -22.68
N PRO A 595 8.03 17.49 -22.89
CA PRO A 595 9.31 17.83 -23.52
C PRO A 595 9.17 18.70 -24.79
N GLU A 596 8.41 18.21 -25.78
CA GLU A 596 8.33 18.83 -27.12
C GLU A 596 6.96 19.47 -27.46
N GLN A 597 5.92 19.20 -26.67
CA GLN A 597 4.54 19.61 -26.96
C GLN A 597 4.15 20.77 -26.03
N ASP A 598 3.39 21.74 -26.53
CA ASP A 598 3.06 22.96 -25.78
C ASP A 598 1.79 22.77 -24.95
N ARG A 599 1.92 21.87 -23.98
CA ARG A 599 0.87 21.42 -23.05
C ARG A 599 1.50 20.79 -21.82
N VAL A 600 0.70 20.66 -20.77
CA VAL A 600 1.02 19.76 -19.65
C VAL A 600 0.95 18.28 -20.08
N LEU A 601 1.56 17.38 -19.28
CA LEU A 601 1.39 15.94 -19.45
C LEU A 601 -0.09 15.54 -19.32
N THR A 602 -0.55 14.61 -20.15
CA THR A 602 -1.93 14.08 -20.14
C THR A 602 -2.22 13.22 -18.91
N ILE A 603 -3.50 12.96 -18.66
CA ILE A 603 -3.92 11.99 -17.64
C ILE A 603 -3.31 10.61 -17.95
N ARG A 604 -3.29 10.17 -19.22
CA ARG A 604 -2.67 8.90 -19.61
C ARG A 604 -1.16 8.86 -19.42
N GLU A 605 -0.45 9.94 -19.73
CA GLU A 605 1.00 10.04 -19.50
C GLU A 605 1.30 9.90 -17.99
N THR A 606 0.56 10.62 -17.14
CA THR A 606 0.69 10.49 -15.68
C THR A 606 0.24 9.12 -15.15
N ALA A 607 -0.81 8.52 -15.72
CA ALA A 607 -1.29 7.19 -15.35
C ALA A 607 -0.25 6.10 -15.66
N ARG A 608 0.42 6.17 -16.81
CA ARG A 608 1.56 5.30 -17.12
C ARG A 608 2.73 5.52 -16.16
N ILE A 609 3.06 6.76 -15.79
CA ILE A 609 4.10 7.06 -14.79
C ILE A 609 3.71 6.52 -13.40
N GLN A 610 2.42 6.28 -13.12
CA GLN A 610 1.95 5.59 -11.91
C GLN A 610 1.69 4.08 -12.13
N GLY A 611 2.01 3.56 -13.32
CA GLY A 611 1.99 2.12 -13.67
C GLY A 611 0.61 1.56 -13.97
N PHE A 612 -0.38 2.41 -14.26
CA PHE A 612 -1.68 1.97 -14.73
C PHE A 612 -1.60 1.36 -16.13
N PRO A 613 -2.12 0.13 -16.33
CA PRO A 613 -2.35 -0.40 -17.66
C PRO A 613 -3.15 0.55 -18.54
N ASP A 614 -2.86 0.56 -19.85
CA ASP A 614 -3.54 1.43 -20.81
C ASP A 614 -5.02 1.05 -21.01
N TYR A 615 -5.45 -0.13 -20.57
CA TYR A 615 -6.88 -0.50 -20.52
C TYR A 615 -7.65 0.20 -19.37
N TYR A 616 -6.95 0.67 -18.34
CA TYR A 616 -7.57 1.21 -17.12
C TYR A 616 -8.17 2.60 -17.41
N LYS A 617 -9.50 2.73 -17.36
CA LYS A 617 -10.21 3.95 -17.81
C LYS A 617 -10.66 4.80 -16.62
N PHE A 618 -10.44 6.11 -16.67
CA PHE A 618 -10.79 7.04 -15.59
C PHE A 618 -12.04 7.86 -15.89
N PHE A 619 -12.81 8.19 -14.84
CA PHE A 619 -14.11 8.85 -14.94
C PHE A 619 -14.16 10.21 -14.22
N GLY A 620 -15.23 10.96 -14.50
CA GLY A 620 -15.41 12.33 -14.03
C GLY A 620 -14.67 13.40 -14.83
N THR A 621 -14.52 14.57 -14.22
CA THR A 621 -13.84 15.75 -14.79
C THR A 621 -12.34 15.54 -15.02
N VAL A 622 -11.74 16.31 -15.93
CA VAL A 622 -10.27 16.28 -16.16
C VAL A 622 -9.48 16.45 -14.85
N LYS A 623 -9.81 17.44 -14.01
CA LYS A 623 -9.15 17.64 -12.71
C LYS A 623 -9.34 16.44 -11.77
N SER A 624 -10.53 15.87 -11.67
CA SER A 624 -10.76 14.68 -10.83
C SER A 624 -10.08 13.42 -11.34
N ARG A 625 -9.80 13.29 -12.65
CA ARG A 625 -8.98 12.20 -13.20
C ARG A 625 -7.50 12.35 -12.84
N TYR A 626 -6.93 13.56 -12.88
CA TYR A 626 -5.59 13.80 -12.33
C TYR A 626 -5.51 13.53 -10.82
N MET A 627 -6.50 13.95 -10.02
CA MET A 627 -6.53 13.61 -8.59
C MET A 627 -6.58 12.09 -8.35
N GLN A 628 -7.35 11.35 -9.15
CA GLN A 628 -7.43 9.88 -9.10
C GLN A 628 -6.13 9.16 -9.45
N VAL A 629 -5.27 9.76 -10.27
CA VAL A 629 -3.94 9.22 -10.62
C VAL A 629 -2.89 9.63 -9.58
N GLY A 630 -2.85 10.91 -9.19
CA GLY A 630 -1.87 11.45 -8.24
C GLY A 630 -2.07 10.99 -6.79
N ASN A 631 -3.29 10.58 -6.40
CA ASN A 631 -3.56 9.95 -5.10
C ASN A 631 -3.28 8.43 -5.10
N ALA A 632 -2.95 7.82 -6.24
CA ALA A 632 -2.91 6.37 -6.38
C ALA A 632 -1.57 5.77 -5.95
N VAL A 633 -1.60 4.67 -5.20
CA VAL A 633 -0.41 3.81 -4.98
C VAL A 633 0.02 3.19 -6.32
N ALA A 634 1.33 3.14 -6.62
CA ALA A 634 1.82 2.51 -7.84
C ALA A 634 1.40 1.04 -7.95
N ILE A 635 0.83 0.67 -9.09
CA ILE A 635 0.43 -0.71 -9.36
C ILE A 635 1.62 -1.69 -9.33
N PRO A 636 2.82 -1.40 -9.89
CA PRO A 636 3.99 -2.27 -9.78
C PRO A 636 4.45 -2.55 -8.34
N VAL A 637 4.33 -1.59 -7.42
CA VAL A 637 4.68 -1.78 -6.01
C VAL A 637 3.58 -2.55 -5.28
N ALA A 638 2.31 -2.21 -5.48
CA ALA A 638 1.19 -2.99 -4.96
C ALA A 638 1.21 -4.45 -5.48
N LYS A 639 1.68 -4.68 -6.72
CA LYS A 639 1.97 -6.00 -7.30
C LYS A 639 3.12 -6.71 -6.58
N ALA A 640 4.22 -6.02 -6.29
CA ALA A 640 5.35 -6.59 -5.53
C ALA A 640 4.93 -7.01 -4.11
N LEU A 641 4.15 -6.17 -3.42
CA LEU A 641 3.59 -6.45 -2.10
C LEU A 641 2.55 -7.59 -2.14
N GLY A 642 1.70 -7.62 -3.17
CA GLY A 642 0.73 -8.69 -3.40
C GLY A 642 1.38 -10.05 -3.62
N TYR A 643 2.54 -10.09 -4.28
CA TYR A 643 3.28 -11.33 -4.51
C TYR A 643 3.75 -11.96 -3.20
N GLU A 644 4.44 -11.18 -2.35
CA GLU A 644 4.89 -11.66 -1.03
C GLU A 644 3.73 -11.93 -0.07
N LEU A 645 2.62 -11.19 -0.16
CA LEU A 645 1.36 -11.55 0.49
C LEU A 645 0.90 -12.96 0.10
N GLY A 646 0.84 -13.28 -1.20
CA GLY A 646 0.40 -14.60 -1.67
C GLY A 646 1.34 -15.72 -1.23
N LEU A 647 2.65 -15.44 -1.09
CA LEU A 647 3.60 -16.37 -0.47
C LEU A 647 3.36 -16.52 1.04
N ALA A 648 3.12 -15.43 1.78
CA ALA A 648 2.82 -15.46 3.21
C ALA A 648 1.51 -16.21 3.52
N ILE A 649 0.47 -16.03 2.70
CA ILE A 649 -0.79 -16.79 2.74
C ILE A 649 -0.54 -18.29 2.58
N GLN A 650 0.33 -18.68 1.65
CA GLN A 650 0.75 -20.07 1.44
C GLN A 650 1.78 -20.59 2.46
N LYS A 651 2.25 -19.73 3.39
CA LYS A 651 3.35 -20.01 4.34
C LYS A 651 4.67 -20.37 3.65
N LYS A 652 4.90 -19.79 2.46
CA LYS A 652 6.10 -19.93 1.61
C LYS A 652 7.04 -18.72 1.64
N CYS A 653 6.67 -17.64 2.34
CA CYS A 653 7.52 -16.45 2.44
C CYS A 653 8.83 -16.74 3.19
N ALA A 654 9.87 -15.96 2.90
CA ALA A 654 11.11 -15.98 3.68
C ALA A 654 10.88 -15.54 5.15
N THR A 655 11.87 -15.78 6.01
CA THR A 655 11.87 -15.31 7.41
C THR A 655 12.67 -14.02 7.61
N SER A 656 13.46 -13.62 6.62
CA SER A 656 14.14 -12.34 6.52
C SER A 656 13.14 -11.17 6.42
N HIS A 657 13.56 -9.97 6.80
CA HIS A 657 12.72 -8.77 6.71
C HIS A 657 12.49 -8.29 5.27
N VAL A 658 13.44 -8.63 4.38
CA VAL A 658 13.51 -8.27 2.96
C VAL A 658 13.79 -9.50 2.09
N VAL A 659 13.46 -9.46 0.80
CA VAL A 659 13.68 -10.56 -0.16
C VAL A 659 13.87 -10.03 -1.58
N GLU A 660 14.66 -10.71 -2.41
CA GLU A 660 14.71 -10.42 -3.85
C GLU A 660 13.49 -11.00 -4.57
N LEU A 661 12.92 -10.23 -5.50
CA LEU A 661 11.87 -10.74 -6.39
C LEU A 661 12.47 -11.68 -7.45
N PRO A 662 11.77 -12.73 -7.89
CA PRO A 662 12.23 -13.59 -8.98
C PRO A 662 12.59 -12.79 -10.24
N SER A 663 13.65 -13.18 -10.95
CA SER A 663 14.14 -12.49 -12.16
C SER A 663 13.06 -12.32 -13.25
N ASN A 664 12.10 -13.25 -13.30
CA ASN A 664 10.94 -13.25 -14.19
C ASN A 664 9.69 -12.54 -13.63
N PHE A 665 9.72 -11.92 -12.46
CA PHE A 665 8.57 -11.21 -11.86
C PHE A 665 8.00 -10.09 -12.75
N HIS A 666 8.86 -9.45 -13.54
CA HIS A 666 8.47 -8.37 -14.47
C HIS A 666 8.01 -8.89 -15.84
N THR A 667 8.25 -10.16 -16.17
CA THR A 667 7.92 -10.76 -17.48
C THR A 667 6.86 -11.87 -17.41
N ASN A 668 6.68 -12.49 -16.24
CA ASN A 668 5.59 -13.41 -15.97
C ASN A 668 4.27 -12.64 -15.82
N PHE A 669 3.45 -12.72 -16.87
CA PHE A 669 2.01 -12.44 -16.84
C PHE A 669 1.20 -13.71 -17.09
N ILE A 670 1.80 -14.85 -16.77
CA ILE A 670 1.26 -16.20 -16.91
C ILE A 670 1.31 -16.81 -15.52
N ALA A 671 0.16 -17.20 -14.96
CA ALA A 671 0.15 -18.02 -13.75
C ALA A 671 0.77 -19.39 -14.10
N PRO A 672 1.67 -19.95 -13.27
CA PRO A 672 2.34 -21.20 -13.61
C PRO A 672 1.32 -22.30 -13.88
N SER A 673 1.34 -22.83 -15.10
CA SER A 673 0.49 -23.95 -15.49
C SER A 673 0.74 -25.11 -14.53
N LYS A 674 -0.32 -25.83 -14.12
CA LYS A 674 -0.22 -26.97 -13.16
C LYS A 674 0.60 -28.17 -13.72
N GLU A 675 1.25 -28.01 -14.88
CA GLU A 675 2.22 -28.89 -15.52
C GLU A 675 3.41 -28.06 -16.07
N SER A 676 4.54 -28.07 -15.35
CA SER A 676 5.87 -27.72 -15.89
C SER A 676 6.94 -28.39 -15.02
N ASN A 677 7.66 -29.36 -15.59
CA ASN A 677 8.67 -30.16 -14.89
C ASN A 677 9.95 -29.31 -14.68
N PRO A 678 10.59 -29.26 -13.48
CA PRO A 678 11.61 -28.25 -13.16
C PRO A 678 13.00 -28.45 -13.79
N ASN A 679 13.09 -29.24 -14.87
CA ASN A 679 14.35 -29.68 -15.50
C ASN A 679 14.51 -29.17 -16.95
N VAL A 680 14.18 -27.90 -17.22
CA VAL A 680 14.60 -27.22 -18.45
C VAL A 680 15.13 -25.82 -18.08
N LEU A 681 16.45 -25.72 -18.04
CA LEU A 681 17.18 -24.48 -18.23
C LEU A 681 17.57 -24.46 -19.72
N ASP A 682 17.12 -23.45 -20.46
CA ASP A 682 17.60 -23.18 -21.81
C ASP A 682 18.16 -21.74 -21.88
N ILE A 683 19.28 -21.67 -22.61
CA ILE A 683 20.34 -20.66 -22.67
C ILE A 683 19.85 -19.26 -23.10
#